data_AF-A0A814KI87-F1
#
_entry.id   AF-A0A814KI87-F1
#
_cell.length_a   1.000
_cell.length_b   1.000
_cell.length_c   1.000
_cell.angle_alpha   90.00
_cell.angle_beta   90.00
_cell.angle_gamma   90.00
#
_symmetry.space_group_name_H-M   'P 1'
#
loop_
_entity.id
_entity.type
_entity.pdbx_description
1 polymer ?
#
loop_
_entity_poly.entity_id
_entity_poly.type
_entity_poly.pdbx_seq_one_letter_code
_entity_poly.pdbx_strand_id
1 'polypeptide(L)'
;MTYLLRQTCPLILRSSIIRIATTSTSSQHQRCRNVSSIPQPKNLFDIIPKTIQPYARLSRIDKPIGSWLLYLPGAWSIAFAGITLNNVALMGLFGAGTILMRGAGCTINDLWDKDFDRRVDRTKSRPIASGEITVRQALIWAGVQLSLSFLILIQLNIPSVILGVISLVPVVIYPLMKRFTYWPQFFLGMTFNWGALMGFTAGTGIIYPSVILPLYFAGIAWTLHYDTIYAHQDKTDDLLVGVKSTALRLGKETKLWLRAFSIGMMSHLITVGLSVDQTWPYYLGLIGASYHLHRQIETVDLNKTQSCWNTFAANRTTGLIILASILMNLLKSIVQPSRVNLFAIPQRTLFDIQNVWGRTAVDTQKPLDPTPLGEMPRQDEQIGPLSGVPRDIFKERRCRIFVPARAATQSGTNNTKKWKVEWDTKERWENPLMGWASSADPHSSVMVEFSSKEDAMIYCERYKYEVVEPPSRPHFRKTYGANFSWNKKTHFVLMKNIFLLRTAIAVSLFVCTFATLTKNYEISDGKLEILFKNWLDESGREYYSFSEYQQRMIVFKENYILIQKMNEVYGHDMTFELNKFADLTQDEFRNTILMRPQAPPMHSPKKYMKVSEVGDLPDSFDWRDHNAVTPVKDQGSVGTCWAFSTVQNVEGQWYMKSKTLTNLSVEQVVDCDGMQKVDSAQADCGVYGGWPFLSFQYLKQQGGIVSEDLYPYCAGAKKPCEPCNAPGYNKTLCGPPIPFCYMKDSCESKLNPSDFVPGLKVVDWKAISENETAIATALMTTGPLSVALNAEMLQFYHKGIFNPIFCNPKNLDHAVLLVGWGIEGSKPYWIVKNSWGAAWGEHGYFRILRGKGVCGINTQVTTAVLG
;
A
#
# COMPACT_ATOMS: atom_id res chain seq x y z
N MET A 1 -13.44 -4.28 -40.71
CA MET A 1 -13.45 -2.82 -40.94
C MET A 1 -12.03 -2.38 -41.17
N THR A 2 -11.72 -2.11 -42.43
CA THR A 2 -10.38 -1.93 -43.01
C THR A 2 -9.96 -0.45 -42.93
N TYR A 3 -8.65 -0.22 -42.91
CA TYR A 3 -7.88 1.02 -43.14
C TYR A 3 -7.25 1.77 -41.94
N LEU A 4 -5.91 1.82 -42.04
CA LEU A 4 -4.92 2.77 -41.51
C LEU A 4 -4.02 2.32 -40.35
N LEU A 5 -3.16 1.35 -40.64
CA LEU A 5 -1.81 1.21 -40.07
C LEU A 5 -0.82 0.90 -41.19
N ARG A 6 0.04 1.85 -41.55
CA ARG A 6 1.34 1.63 -42.22
C ARG A 6 2.15 2.92 -42.24
N GLN A 7 3.21 2.96 -41.42
CA GLN A 7 4.56 3.41 -41.83
C GLN A 7 5.55 3.22 -40.66
N THR A 8 6.24 2.07 -40.68
CA THR A 8 7.54 1.87 -40.01
C THR A 8 8.36 0.93 -40.89
N CYS A 9 9.60 1.31 -41.20
CA CYS A 9 10.64 0.48 -41.82
C CYS A 9 12.00 0.82 -41.16
N PRO A 10 13.03 -0.06 -41.21
CA PRO A 10 13.76 -0.49 -40.02
C PRO A 10 15.27 -0.17 -40.05
N LEU A 11 15.91 -0.38 -38.90
CA LEU A 11 17.37 -0.36 -38.68
C LEU A 11 18.05 -1.62 -39.25
N ILE A 12 19.15 -1.44 -39.98
CA ILE A 12 20.07 -2.51 -40.39
C ILE A 12 21.41 -2.34 -39.65
N LEU A 13 21.82 -3.39 -38.94
CA LEU A 13 23.18 -3.63 -38.47
C LEU A 13 24.13 -3.93 -39.65
N ARG A 14 25.35 -3.38 -39.62
CA ARG A 14 26.51 -4.03 -40.24
C ARG A 14 27.78 -3.83 -39.42
N SER A 15 28.31 -4.95 -38.94
CA SER A 15 29.70 -5.18 -38.58
C SER A 15 30.57 -5.27 -39.82
N SER A 16 31.83 -4.80 -39.76
CA SER A 16 33.00 -5.38 -40.45
C SER A 16 34.31 -4.77 -39.92
N ILE A 17 35.24 -5.65 -39.58
CA ILE A 17 36.65 -5.40 -39.25
C ILE A 17 37.45 -5.34 -40.56
N ILE A 18 38.56 -4.57 -40.62
CA ILE A 18 39.91 -4.96 -41.14
C ILE A 18 40.79 -3.74 -41.58
N ARG A 19 41.97 -3.67 -40.94
CA ARG A 19 43.33 -3.18 -41.34
C ARG A 19 43.67 -1.69 -41.59
N ILE A 20 44.41 -1.16 -40.61
CA ILE A 20 45.75 -0.51 -40.62
C ILE A 20 46.41 -0.17 -41.97
N ALA A 21 46.81 1.10 -42.15
CA ALA A 21 48.04 1.54 -42.83
C ALA A 21 48.43 3.00 -42.47
N THR A 22 49.49 3.13 -41.65
CA THR A 22 50.72 3.98 -41.79
C THR A 22 50.69 5.47 -42.23
N THR A 23 51.27 6.33 -41.35
CA THR A 23 52.31 7.40 -41.55
C THR A 23 52.09 8.49 -42.63
N SER A 24 52.47 9.77 -42.54
CA SER A 24 53.28 10.60 -41.63
C SER A 24 53.30 12.03 -42.21
N THR A 25 53.51 13.07 -41.37
CA THR A 25 54.17 14.39 -41.65
C THR A 25 53.60 15.30 -42.75
N SER A 26 53.63 16.63 -42.74
CA SER A 26 54.07 17.74 -41.87
C SER A 26 53.51 19.02 -42.54
N SER A 27 53.02 20.04 -41.83
CA SER A 27 53.73 21.31 -41.58
C SER A 27 52.83 22.52 -41.94
N GLN A 28 53.15 23.66 -41.32
CA GLN A 28 52.72 25.04 -41.62
C GLN A 28 51.46 25.61 -40.94
N HIS A 29 51.72 26.13 -39.74
CA HIS A 29 51.39 27.49 -39.27
C HIS A 29 50.53 28.42 -40.17
N GLN A 30 49.46 28.92 -39.53
CA GLN A 30 49.16 30.35 -39.32
C GLN A 30 48.31 31.08 -40.38
N ARG A 31 46.99 31.15 -40.16
CA ARG A 31 46.21 32.40 -40.29
C ARG A 31 44.84 32.32 -39.62
N CYS A 32 44.55 33.35 -38.82
CA CYS A 32 43.29 33.59 -38.13
C CYS A 32 42.16 33.96 -39.11
N ARG A 33 40.92 33.53 -38.83
CA ARG A 33 39.73 34.36 -38.52
C ARG A 33 38.43 33.64 -38.90
N ASN A 34 37.47 33.73 -37.97
CA ASN A 34 36.02 33.62 -38.15
C ASN A 34 35.48 32.32 -38.77
N VAL A 35 35.27 31.31 -37.92
CA VAL A 35 34.17 30.37 -38.13
C VAL A 35 33.13 30.66 -37.06
N SER A 36 32.05 31.29 -37.51
CA SER A 36 30.76 31.41 -36.83
C SER A 36 30.43 30.12 -36.10
N SER A 37 30.21 30.22 -34.79
CA SER A 37 29.72 29.16 -33.94
C SER A 37 28.48 28.51 -34.54
N ILE A 38 28.56 27.20 -34.80
CA ILE A 38 27.42 26.34 -35.09
C ILE A 38 26.38 26.57 -33.97
N PRO A 39 25.10 26.88 -34.27
CA PRO A 39 24.10 27.08 -33.24
C PRO A 39 23.87 25.75 -32.53
N GLN A 40 24.14 25.72 -31.22
CA GLN A 40 23.69 24.63 -30.34
C GLN A 40 22.16 24.55 -30.41
N PRO A 41 21.56 23.33 -30.35
CA PRO A 41 20.11 23.20 -30.34
C PRO A 41 19.53 23.98 -29.15
N LYS A 42 18.57 24.87 -29.43
CA LYS A 42 17.89 25.67 -28.40
C LYS A 42 17.30 24.74 -27.34
N ASN A 43 17.65 24.98 -26.07
CA ASN A 43 17.07 24.23 -24.96
C ASN A 43 15.60 24.63 -24.79
N LEU A 44 14.76 23.73 -24.26
CA LEU A 44 13.34 24.01 -23.92
C LEU A 44 13.16 25.29 -23.08
N PHE A 45 14.19 25.64 -22.31
CA PHE A 45 14.28 26.85 -21.52
C PHE A 45 14.30 28.15 -22.35
N ASP A 46 14.84 28.12 -23.57
CA ASP A 46 14.96 29.29 -24.45
C ASP A 46 13.62 29.72 -25.05
N ILE A 47 12.58 28.90 -24.88
CA ILE A 47 11.19 29.19 -25.28
C ILE A 47 10.49 30.08 -24.25
N ILE A 48 10.96 30.09 -23.00
CA ILE A 48 10.34 30.87 -21.91
C ILE A 48 10.60 32.37 -22.13
N PRO A 49 9.58 33.25 -21.99
CA PRO A 49 9.75 34.69 -22.10
C PRO A 49 10.85 35.22 -21.18
N LYS A 50 11.70 36.14 -21.68
CA LYS A 50 12.83 36.70 -20.93
C LYS A 50 12.45 37.26 -19.54
N THR A 51 11.23 37.78 -19.39
CA THR A 51 10.68 38.28 -18.13
C THR A 51 10.45 37.18 -17.08
N ILE A 52 10.15 35.95 -17.50
CA ILE A 52 9.85 34.79 -16.63
C ILE A 52 11.11 33.94 -16.39
N GLN A 53 12.11 34.01 -17.26
CA GLN A 53 13.35 33.24 -17.15
C GLN A 53 14.04 33.33 -15.76
N PRO A 54 14.10 34.48 -15.08
CA PRO A 54 14.63 34.55 -13.71
C PRO A 54 13.84 33.68 -12.72
N TYR A 55 12.51 33.70 -12.78
CA TYR A 55 11.64 32.89 -11.92
C TYR A 55 11.71 31.40 -12.25
N ALA A 56 11.88 31.07 -13.55
CA ALA A 56 12.09 29.70 -14.01
C ALA A 56 13.44 29.13 -13.53
N ARG A 57 14.53 29.93 -13.58
CA ARG A 57 15.85 29.58 -13.00
C ARG A 57 15.79 29.43 -11.49
N LEU A 58 15.03 30.30 -10.82
CA LEU A 58 14.80 30.22 -9.37
C LEU A 58 14.12 28.90 -8.99
N SER A 59 13.17 28.45 -9.81
CA SER A 59 12.45 27.18 -9.64
C SER A 59 13.18 25.95 -10.19
N ARG A 60 14.41 26.12 -10.70
CA ARG A 60 15.24 25.07 -11.32
C ARG A 60 14.59 24.36 -12.50
N ILE A 61 13.73 25.05 -13.25
CA ILE A 61 13.12 24.52 -14.49
C ILE A 61 14.20 24.30 -15.56
N ASP A 62 15.30 25.06 -15.52
CA ASP A 62 16.50 24.87 -16.36
C ASP A 62 17.24 23.57 -16.07
N LYS A 63 17.05 22.97 -14.87
CA LYS A 63 17.72 21.74 -14.41
C LYS A 63 16.69 20.74 -13.86
N PRO A 64 15.90 20.08 -14.74
CA PRO A 64 14.71 19.32 -14.34
C PRO A 64 15.00 18.00 -13.61
N ILE A 65 16.27 17.58 -13.51
CA ILE A 65 16.65 16.31 -12.90
C ILE A 65 16.11 16.15 -11.47
N GLY A 66 16.12 17.22 -10.67
CA GLY A 66 15.58 17.19 -9.31
C GLY A 66 14.08 16.93 -9.26
N SER A 67 13.33 17.46 -10.24
CA SER A 67 11.89 17.21 -10.36
C SER A 67 11.60 15.77 -10.78
N TRP A 68 12.42 15.19 -11.67
CA TRP A 68 12.31 13.76 -12.00
C TRP A 68 12.53 12.85 -10.79
N LEU A 69 13.57 13.12 -10.00
CA LEU A 69 13.89 12.31 -8.82
C LEU A 69 12.84 12.43 -7.70
N LEU A 70 12.16 13.57 -7.60
CA LEU A 70 11.02 13.76 -6.68
C LEU A 70 9.73 13.09 -7.21
N TYR A 71 9.52 13.06 -8.53
CA TYR A 71 8.31 12.53 -9.16
C TYR A 71 8.28 11.00 -9.19
N LEU A 72 9.39 10.37 -9.57
CA LEU A 72 9.45 8.93 -9.89
C LEU A 72 9.00 8.01 -8.75
N PRO A 73 9.36 8.24 -7.47
CA PRO A 73 8.85 7.42 -6.37
C PRO A 73 7.32 7.47 -6.23
N GLY A 74 6.72 8.64 -6.46
CA GLY A 74 5.26 8.79 -6.50
C GLY A 74 4.64 8.10 -7.70
N ALA A 75 5.26 8.22 -8.88
CA ALA A 75 4.81 7.55 -10.09
C ALA A 75 4.87 6.02 -9.98
N TRP A 76 5.94 5.45 -9.39
CA TRP A 76 6.03 4.02 -9.10
C TRP A 76 4.88 3.56 -8.19
N SER A 77 4.62 4.34 -7.14
CA SER A 77 3.59 4.04 -6.15
C SER A 77 2.19 4.06 -6.76
N ILE A 78 1.88 5.05 -7.60
CA ILE A 78 0.61 5.10 -8.36
C ILE A 78 0.53 3.95 -9.38
N ALA A 79 1.64 3.61 -10.05
CA ALA A 79 1.66 2.49 -11.01
C ALA A 79 1.37 1.14 -10.32
N PHE A 80 1.85 0.94 -9.10
CA PHE A 80 1.51 -0.24 -8.29
C PHE A 80 0.05 -0.29 -7.84
N ALA A 81 -0.63 0.86 -7.74
CA ALA A 81 -2.08 0.92 -7.47
C ALA A 81 -2.94 0.51 -8.68
N GLY A 82 -2.34 0.26 -9.84
CA GLY A 82 -3.03 -0.13 -11.07
C GLY A 82 -3.12 0.99 -12.10
N ILE A 83 -3.42 0.65 -13.35
CA ILE A 83 -3.43 1.58 -14.48
C ILE A 83 -4.87 1.78 -14.94
N THR A 84 -5.57 2.66 -14.24
CA THR A 84 -6.89 3.17 -14.62
C THR A 84 -6.74 4.56 -15.24
N LEU A 85 -7.74 5.05 -15.98
CA LEU A 85 -7.73 6.41 -16.53
C LEU A 85 -7.54 7.46 -15.41
N ASN A 86 -8.14 7.21 -14.25
CA ASN A 86 -8.01 8.03 -13.05
C ASN A 86 -6.57 8.02 -12.51
N ASN A 87 -5.90 6.86 -12.46
CA ASN A 87 -4.52 6.77 -12.00
C ASN A 87 -3.53 7.42 -12.98
N VAL A 88 -3.80 7.40 -14.28
CA VAL A 88 -3.01 8.14 -15.28
C VAL A 88 -3.17 9.65 -15.08
N ALA A 89 -4.39 10.14 -14.85
CA ALA A 89 -4.63 11.54 -14.51
C ALA A 89 -3.91 11.93 -13.20
N LEU A 90 -3.94 11.03 -12.20
CA LEU A 90 -3.26 11.19 -10.91
C LEU A 90 -1.74 11.28 -11.06
N MET A 91 -1.12 10.48 -11.93
CA MET A 91 0.30 10.62 -12.29
C MET A 91 0.59 12.02 -12.86
N GLY A 92 -0.29 12.55 -13.72
CA GLY A 92 -0.21 13.91 -14.22
C GLY A 92 -0.26 14.97 -13.11
N LEU A 93 -1.20 14.83 -12.16
CA LEU A 93 -1.33 15.71 -11.01
C LEU A 93 -0.11 15.67 -10.08
N PHE A 94 0.42 14.47 -9.79
CA PHE A 94 1.66 14.32 -9.02
C PHE A 94 2.86 14.92 -9.75
N GLY A 95 2.91 14.84 -11.09
CA GLY A 95 3.92 15.49 -11.91
C GLY A 95 3.87 17.02 -11.79
N ALA A 96 2.68 17.61 -11.92
CA ALA A 96 2.47 19.05 -11.75
C ALA A 96 2.82 19.51 -10.33
N GLY A 97 2.32 18.80 -9.30
CA GLY A 97 2.62 19.08 -7.90
C GLY A 97 4.12 18.97 -7.58
N THR A 98 4.82 18.01 -8.18
CA THR A 98 6.27 17.84 -8.03
C THR A 98 7.04 19.05 -8.55
N ILE A 99 6.69 19.56 -9.73
CA ILE A 99 7.35 20.75 -10.31
C ILE A 99 7.15 21.96 -9.40
N LEU A 100 5.92 22.17 -8.90
CA LEU A 100 5.58 23.28 -8.01
C LEU A 100 6.29 23.18 -6.65
N MET A 101 6.21 22.03 -5.99
CA MET A 101 6.84 21.80 -4.68
C MET A 101 8.36 21.83 -4.74
N ARG A 102 8.97 21.29 -5.80
CA ARG A 102 10.41 21.40 -6.03
C ARG A 102 10.82 22.86 -6.22
N GLY A 103 10.07 23.60 -7.04
CA GLY A 103 10.29 25.02 -7.26
C GLY A 103 10.22 25.84 -5.97
N ALA A 104 9.23 25.57 -5.12
CA ALA A 104 9.03 26.26 -3.86
C ALA A 104 10.19 25.96 -2.88
N GLY A 105 10.58 24.68 -2.77
CA GLY A 105 11.72 24.27 -1.97
C GLY A 105 13.04 24.92 -2.42
N CYS A 106 13.30 24.99 -3.72
CA CYS A 106 14.47 25.68 -4.26
C CYS A 106 14.45 27.19 -3.98
N THR A 107 13.28 27.83 -4.11
CA THR A 107 13.12 29.26 -3.81
C THR A 107 13.39 29.56 -2.33
N ILE A 108 12.86 28.75 -1.41
CA ILE A 108 13.07 28.88 0.03
C ILE A 108 14.55 28.62 0.38
N ASN A 109 15.17 27.63 -0.24
CA ASN A 109 16.59 27.34 -0.01
C ASN A 109 17.47 28.52 -0.45
N ASP A 110 17.28 29.06 -1.65
CA ASP A 110 18.03 30.22 -2.15
C ASP A 110 17.77 31.49 -1.30
N LEU A 111 16.57 31.63 -0.70
CA LEU A 111 16.26 32.71 0.26
C LEU A 111 17.08 32.59 1.56
N TRP A 112 17.30 31.37 2.06
CA TRP A 112 18.07 31.12 3.28
C TRP A 112 19.58 31.25 3.03
N ASP A 113 20.03 30.85 1.84
CA ASP A 113 21.45 30.80 1.48
C ASP A 113 21.94 32.06 0.75
N LYS A 114 21.09 33.06 0.49
CA LYS A 114 21.40 34.26 -0.33
C LYS A 114 22.74 34.94 -0.03
N ASP A 115 23.16 34.98 1.24
CA ASP A 115 24.39 35.65 1.68
C ASP A 115 25.63 34.75 1.51
N PHE A 116 25.42 33.43 1.57
CA PHE A 116 26.44 32.42 1.28
C PHE A 116 26.63 32.23 -0.22
N ASP A 117 25.53 32.16 -0.97
CA ASP A 117 25.53 31.94 -2.42
C ASP A 117 26.30 33.02 -3.18
N ARG A 118 26.30 34.26 -2.68
CA ARG A 118 27.08 35.39 -3.22
C ARG A 118 28.59 35.20 -3.13
N ARG A 119 29.08 34.34 -2.24
CA ARG A 119 30.50 34.14 -1.94
C ARG A 119 31.09 32.90 -2.61
N VAL A 120 30.25 32.07 -3.23
CA VAL A 120 30.63 30.80 -3.86
C VAL A 120 30.50 30.92 -5.37
N ASP A 121 31.57 30.59 -6.10
CA ASP A 121 31.68 30.83 -7.54
C ASP A 121 30.61 30.14 -8.38
N ARG A 122 30.11 28.99 -7.94
CA ARG A 122 29.03 28.24 -8.62
C ARG A 122 27.67 28.90 -8.45
N THR A 123 27.40 29.52 -7.31
CA THR A 123 26.07 29.96 -6.88
C THR A 123 25.87 31.46 -6.96
N LYS A 124 26.95 32.23 -7.19
CA LYS A 124 26.90 33.69 -7.33
C LYS A 124 25.97 34.19 -8.43
N SER A 125 25.72 33.36 -9.44
CA SER A 125 24.82 33.66 -10.57
C SER A 125 23.35 33.31 -10.31
N ARG A 126 22.99 32.81 -9.12
CA ARG A 126 21.59 32.52 -8.78
C ARG A 126 20.77 33.82 -8.71
N PRO A 127 19.49 33.83 -9.15
CA PRO A 127 18.72 35.07 -9.31
C PRO A 127 18.60 35.96 -8.05
N ILE A 128 18.51 35.37 -6.86
CA ILE A 128 18.45 36.13 -5.59
C ILE A 128 19.85 36.63 -5.19
N ALA A 129 20.89 35.81 -5.40
CA ALA A 129 22.27 36.14 -5.05
C ALA A 129 22.82 37.25 -5.95
N SER A 130 22.57 37.16 -7.27
CA SER A 130 22.97 38.16 -8.27
C SER A 130 22.13 39.44 -8.24
N GLY A 131 20.97 39.41 -7.56
CA GLY A 131 20.07 40.56 -7.46
C GLY A 131 19.09 40.72 -8.62
N GLU A 132 19.01 39.75 -9.54
CA GLU A 132 18.01 39.73 -10.62
C GLU A 132 16.56 39.65 -10.10
N ILE A 133 16.34 39.01 -8.95
CA ILE A 133 15.05 38.91 -8.27
C ILE A 133 15.16 39.45 -6.85
N THR A 134 14.22 40.31 -6.45
CA THR A 134 14.14 40.82 -5.08
C THR A 134 13.59 39.77 -4.11
N VAL A 135 13.95 39.87 -2.82
CA VAL A 135 13.43 38.98 -1.77
C VAL A 135 11.90 38.96 -1.72
N ARG A 136 11.24 40.12 -1.94
CA ARG A 136 9.77 40.19 -1.97
C ARG A 136 9.18 39.41 -3.16
N GLN A 137 9.74 39.56 -4.35
CA GLN A 137 9.30 38.81 -5.54
C GLN A 137 9.50 37.30 -5.36
N ALA A 138 10.62 36.88 -4.76
CA ALA A 138 10.86 35.47 -4.45
C ALA A 138 9.86 34.90 -3.45
N LEU A 139 9.47 35.67 -2.42
CA LEU A 139 8.43 35.26 -1.46
C LEU A 139 7.05 35.13 -2.11
N ILE A 140 6.67 36.09 -2.96
CA ILE A 140 5.40 36.03 -3.72
C ILE A 140 5.38 34.80 -4.61
N TRP A 141 6.50 34.54 -5.31
CA TRP A 141 6.63 33.38 -6.19
C TRP A 141 6.53 32.05 -5.45
N ALA A 142 7.20 31.92 -4.30
CA ALA A 142 7.05 30.75 -3.43
C ALA A 142 5.61 30.59 -2.93
N GLY A 143 4.94 31.69 -2.56
CA GLY A 143 3.53 31.69 -2.15
C GLY A 143 2.59 31.19 -3.25
N VAL A 144 2.79 31.62 -4.50
CA VAL A 144 2.02 31.15 -5.67
C VAL A 144 2.21 29.64 -5.87
N GLN A 145 3.46 29.16 -5.83
CA GLN A 145 3.76 27.74 -5.98
C GLN A 145 3.13 26.88 -4.89
N LEU A 146 3.24 27.30 -3.62
CA LEU A 146 2.64 26.58 -2.49
C LEU A 146 1.10 26.59 -2.56
N SER A 147 0.50 27.70 -2.99
CA SER A 147 -0.97 27.79 -3.15
C SER A 147 -1.48 26.86 -4.24
N LEU A 148 -0.80 26.81 -5.39
CA LEU A 148 -1.15 25.88 -6.47
C LEU A 148 -0.94 24.42 -6.05
N SER A 149 0.16 24.12 -5.35
CA SER A 149 0.39 22.78 -4.77
C SER A 149 -0.69 22.38 -3.76
N PHE A 150 -1.17 23.32 -2.95
CA PHE A 150 -2.24 23.08 -1.99
C PHE A 150 -3.57 22.77 -2.70
N LEU A 151 -3.88 23.48 -3.78
CA LEU A 151 -5.07 23.19 -4.60
C LEU A 151 -5.01 21.78 -5.22
N ILE A 152 -3.82 21.29 -5.60
CA ILE A 152 -3.64 19.91 -6.06
C ILE A 152 -3.85 18.93 -4.89
N LEU A 153 -3.31 19.23 -3.70
CA LEU A 153 -3.40 18.36 -2.53
C LEU A 153 -4.86 18.11 -2.11
N ILE A 154 -5.70 19.14 -2.06
CA ILE A 154 -7.11 19.01 -1.64
C ILE A 154 -7.99 18.24 -2.64
N GLN A 155 -7.53 18.05 -3.88
CA GLN A 155 -8.20 17.20 -4.86
C GLN A 155 -7.97 15.71 -4.59
N LEU A 156 -7.01 15.35 -3.74
CA LEU A 156 -6.74 13.95 -3.38
C LEU A 156 -7.74 13.42 -2.34
N ASN A 157 -7.72 12.11 -2.13
CA ASN A 157 -8.48 11.47 -1.06
C ASN A 157 -7.98 11.87 0.35
N ILE A 158 -8.85 11.74 1.35
CA ILE A 158 -8.56 12.18 2.72
C ILE A 158 -7.29 11.55 3.30
N PRO A 159 -7.04 10.23 3.16
CA PRO A 159 -5.80 9.63 3.66
C PRO A 159 -4.54 10.23 3.03
N SER A 160 -4.57 10.52 1.72
CA SER A 160 -3.45 11.20 1.03
C SER A 160 -3.26 12.65 1.46
N VAL A 161 -4.35 13.38 1.73
CA VAL A 161 -4.27 14.74 2.28
C VAL A 161 -3.57 14.73 3.63
N ILE A 162 -3.94 13.81 4.52
CA ILE A 162 -3.31 13.65 5.84
C ILE A 162 -1.82 13.35 5.68
N LEU A 163 -1.46 12.39 4.83
CA LEU A 163 -0.05 12.07 4.54
C LEU A 163 0.71 13.29 3.97
N GLY A 164 0.07 14.08 3.10
CA GLY A 164 0.64 15.31 2.56
C GLY A 164 0.89 16.37 3.64
N VAL A 165 -0.01 16.52 4.60
CA VAL A 165 0.17 17.43 5.74
C VAL A 165 1.32 16.96 6.65
N ILE A 166 1.42 15.65 6.91
CA ILE A 166 2.52 15.06 7.71
C ILE A 166 3.88 15.29 7.02
N SER A 167 3.92 15.30 5.68
CA SER A 167 5.13 15.53 4.90
C SER A 167 5.82 16.88 5.20
N LEU A 168 5.09 17.86 5.73
CA LEU A 168 5.66 19.17 6.09
C LEU A 168 6.69 19.07 7.22
N VAL A 169 6.58 18.06 8.08
CA VAL A 169 7.53 17.81 9.17
C VAL A 169 8.95 17.55 8.63
N PRO A 170 9.20 16.52 7.80
CA PRO A 170 10.53 16.30 7.24
C PRO A 170 10.99 17.43 6.31
N VAL A 171 10.09 18.10 5.57
CA VAL A 171 10.41 19.24 4.70
C VAL A 171 11.05 20.40 5.48
N VAL A 172 10.51 20.74 6.66
CA VAL A 172 11.05 21.83 7.49
C VAL A 172 12.35 21.40 8.19
N ILE A 173 12.47 20.13 8.55
CA ILE A 173 13.64 19.59 9.27
C ILE A 173 14.86 19.48 8.33
N TYR A 174 14.67 19.02 7.10
CA TYR A 174 15.76 18.66 6.18
C TYR A 174 16.85 19.74 6.02
N PRO A 175 16.55 21.02 5.73
CA PRO A 175 17.59 22.01 5.48
C PRO A 175 18.50 22.27 6.70
N LEU A 176 18.01 21.96 7.90
CA LEU A 176 18.78 22.10 9.14
C LEU A 176 19.77 20.94 9.34
N MET A 177 19.51 19.77 8.77
CA MET A 177 20.26 18.54 9.06
C MET A 177 21.73 18.61 8.66
N LYS A 178 22.06 19.36 7.60
CA LYS A 178 23.46 19.61 7.18
C LYS A 178 24.33 20.23 8.28
N ARG A 179 23.71 20.86 9.28
CA ARG A 179 24.40 21.53 10.40
C ARG A 179 24.63 20.61 11.60
N PHE A 180 23.84 19.55 11.74
CA PHE A 180 23.86 18.68 12.93
C PHE A 180 24.49 17.31 12.65
N THR A 181 24.22 16.73 11.48
CA THR A 181 24.60 15.34 11.15
C THR A 181 25.45 15.24 9.90
N TYR A 182 26.26 14.17 9.82
CA TYR A 182 26.94 13.74 8.59
C TYR A 182 26.02 12.98 7.61
N TRP A 183 24.74 12.79 7.95
CA TRP A 183 23.75 12.07 7.15
C TRP A 183 22.61 12.95 6.59
N PRO A 184 22.84 14.18 6.10
CA PRO A 184 21.75 15.00 5.57
C PRO A 184 21.04 14.35 4.36
N GLN A 185 21.72 13.49 3.61
CA GLN A 185 21.18 12.70 2.50
C GLN A 185 20.07 11.73 2.93
N PHE A 186 20.13 11.18 4.16
CA PHE A 186 19.07 10.31 4.68
C PHE A 186 17.77 11.08 4.89
N PHE A 187 17.86 12.27 5.49
CA PHE A 187 16.72 13.17 5.69
C PHE A 187 16.18 13.74 4.37
N LEU A 188 17.07 13.99 3.41
CA LEU A 188 16.65 14.28 2.04
C LEU A 188 15.84 13.11 1.46
N GLY A 189 16.32 11.88 1.62
CA GLY A 189 15.62 10.67 1.21
C GLY A 189 14.23 10.56 1.83
N MET A 190 14.11 10.80 3.14
CA MET A 190 12.80 10.81 3.80
C MET A 190 11.85 11.85 3.18
N THR A 191 12.36 13.02 2.81
CA THR A 191 11.56 14.10 2.24
C THR A 191 11.19 13.85 0.77
N PHE A 192 12.16 13.45 -0.06
CA PHE A 192 11.98 13.29 -1.51
C PHE A 192 11.16 12.07 -1.89
N ASN A 193 11.16 11.04 -1.06
CA ASN A 193 10.42 9.81 -1.37
C ASN A 193 9.05 9.78 -0.73
N TRP A 194 8.57 10.88 -0.12
CA TRP A 194 7.25 10.94 0.50
C TRP A 194 6.11 10.64 -0.49
N GLY A 195 6.32 10.96 -1.78
CA GLY A 195 5.42 10.57 -2.86
C GLY A 195 5.20 9.05 -2.94
N ALA A 196 6.16 8.23 -2.51
CA ALA A 196 5.99 6.78 -2.46
C ALA A 196 4.93 6.33 -1.44
N LEU A 197 4.76 7.06 -0.33
CA LEU A 197 3.71 6.81 0.66
C LEU A 197 2.35 7.29 0.14
N MET A 198 2.33 8.47 -0.48
CA MET A 198 1.08 9.07 -0.95
C MET A 198 0.54 8.45 -2.24
N GLY A 199 1.39 8.00 -3.16
CA GLY A 199 0.95 7.62 -4.52
C GLY A 199 -0.01 6.44 -4.54
N PHE A 200 0.32 5.36 -3.83
CA PHE A 200 -0.50 4.15 -3.73
C PHE A 200 -1.80 4.43 -2.98
N THR A 201 -1.72 5.19 -1.89
CA THR A 201 -2.90 5.62 -1.13
C THR A 201 -3.80 6.55 -1.95
N ALA A 202 -3.23 7.42 -2.79
CA ALA A 202 -3.99 8.30 -3.67
C ALA A 202 -4.72 7.51 -4.79
N GLY A 203 -4.12 6.43 -5.30
CA GLY A 203 -4.74 5.56 -6.31
C GLY A 203 -5.76 4.55 -5.77
N THR A 204 -5.59 4.07 -4.54
CA THR A 204 -6.44 3.00 -3.95
C THR A 204 -7.40 3.47 -2.86
N GLY A 205 -7.20 4.65 -2.27
CA GLY A 205 -7.94 5.10 -1.09
C GLY A 205 -7.46 4.51 0.24
N ILE A 206 -6.56 3.52 0.22
CA ILE A 206 -6.19 2.73 1.41
C ILE A 206 -4.69 2.88 1.72
N ILE A 207 -4.35 2.86 3.01
CA ILE A 207 -2.97 2.77 3.49
C ILE A 207 -2.63 1.29 3.62
N TYR A 208 -1.72 0.78 2.78
CA TYR A 208 -1.31 -0.62 2.78
C TYR A 208 0.18 -0.76 3.14
N PRO A 209 0.51 -0.95 4.44
CA PRO A 209 1.88 -0.85 4.95
C PRO A 209 2.90 -1.77 4.25
N SER A 210 2.47 -2.98 3.86
CA SER A 210 3.34 -3.97 3.19
C SER A 210 3.82 -3.53 1.80
N VAL A 211 3.15 -2.58 1.15
CA VAL A 211 3.58 -2.02 -0.15
C VAL A 211 4.24 -0.67 0.04
N ILE A 212 3.61 0.25 0.78
CA ILE A 212 4.09 1.63 0.86
C ILE A 212 5.39 1.76 1.66
N LEU A 213 5.57 0.97 2.74
CA LEU A 213 6.77 1.08 3.57
C LEU A 213 8.01 0.54 2.85
N PRO A 214 8.00 -0.67 2.24
CA PRO A 214 9.16 -1.12 1.49
C PRO A 214 9.46 -0.21 0.30
N LEU A 215 8.44 0.31 -0.41
CA LEU A 215 8.66 1.26 -1.50
C LEU A 215 9.30 2.57 -1.02
N TYR A 216 8.88 3.08 0.14
CA TYR A 216 9.45 4.27 0.75
C TYR A 216 10.92 4.05 1.15
N PHE A 217 11.24 2.92 1.80
CA PHE A 217 12.62 2.57 2.14
C PHE A 217 13.49 2.33 0.91
N ALA A 218 12.94 1.75 -0.17
CA ALA A 218 13.62 1.64 -1.46
C ALA A 218 14.00 3.02 -2.00
N GLY A 219 13.07 3.98 -1.95
CA GLY A 219 13.33 5.36 -2.36
C GLY A 219 14.40 6.06 -1.51
N ILE A 220 14.37 5.88 -0.18
CA ILE A 220 15.40 6.42 0.73
C ILE A 220 16.77 5.86 0.38
N ALA A 221 16.88 4.54 0.20
CA ALA A 221 18.13 3.89 -0.20
C ALA A 221 18.61 4.39 -1.57
N TRP A 222 17.70 4.59 -2.53
CA TRP A 222 18.02 5.17 -3.83
C TRP A 222 18.55 6.62 -3.71
N THR A 223 17.97 7.41 -2.82
CA THR A 223 18.42 8.79 -2.57
C THR A 223 19.79 8.85 -1.92
N LEU A 224 20.05 7.95 -0.97
CA LEU A 224 21.39 7.77 -0.41
C LEU A 224 22.40 7.40 -1.50
N HIS A 225 22.01 6.59 -2.48
CA HIS A 225 22.88 6.23 -3.60
C HIS A 225 23.21 7.46 -4.48
N TYR A 226 22.21 8.11 -5.07
CA TYR A 226 22.50 9.17 -6.05
C TYR A 226 22.98 10.48 -5.39
N ASP A 227 22.46 10.84 -4.21
CA ASP A 227 22.76 12.14 -3.59
C ASP A 227 24.10 12.12 -2.84
N THR A 228 24.58 10.94 -2.41
CA THR A 228 25.96 10.79 -1.92
C THR A 228 26.96 10.99 -3.05
N ILE A 229 26.68 10.50 -4.26
CA ILE A 229 27.51 10.78 -5.45
C ILE A 229 27.49 12.28 -5.76
N TYR A 230 26.32 12.92 -5.66
CA TYR A 230 26.18 14.36 -5.85
C TYR A 230 26.98 15.17 -4.82
N ALA A 231 26.97 14.77 -3.55
CA ALA A 231 27.67 15.44 -2.46
C ALA A 231 29.20 15.49 -2.65
N HIS A 232 29.79 14.56 -3.42
CA HIS A 232 31.23 14.62 -3.74
C HIS A 232 31.60 15.81 -4.64
N GLN A 233 30.63 16.49 -5.27
CA GLN A 233 30.88 17.73 -6.02
C GLN A 233 31.29 18.90 -5.13
N ASP A 234 30.71 18.99 -3.93
CA ASP A 234 30.88 20.12 -3.02
C ASP A 234 31.83 19.78 -1.85
N LYS A 235 32.53 18.62 -1.89
CA LYS A 235 33.32 18.11 -0.75
C LYS A 235 34.46 19.04 -0.30
N THR A 236 35.08 19.77 -1.22
CA THR A 236 36.15 20.74 -0.90
C THR A 236 35.58 21.97 -0.19
N ASP A 237 34.44 22.45 -0.69
CA ASP A 237 33.78 23.65 -0.18
C ASP A 237 33.11 23.36 1.17
N ASP A 238 32.48 22.19 1.31
CA ASP A 238 31.92 21.71 2.58
C ASP A 238 32.99 21.65 3.68
N LEU A 239 34.19 21.16 3.36
CA LEU A 239 35.31 21.08 4.30
C LEU A 239 35.84 22.47 4.68
N LEU A 240 35.89 23.42 3.74
CA LEU A 240 36.31 24.80 4.00
C LEU A 240 35.30 25.58 4.85
N VAL A 241 34.01 25.33 4.66
CA VAL A 241 32.91 26.01 5.36
C VAL A 241 32.53 25.30 6.68
N GLY A 242 33.01 24.07 6.91
CA GLY A 242 32.72 23.29 8.10
C GLY A 242 31.33 22.62 8.10
N VAL A 243 30.77 22.37 6.91
CA VAL A 243 29.47 21.71 6.72
C VAL A 243 29.67 20.20 6.66
N LYS A 244 28.77 19.43 7.29
CA LYS A 244 28.84 17.97 7.35
C LYS A 244 28.07 17.34 6.19
N SER A 245 28.64 16.33 5.54
CA SER A 245 27.99 15.58 4.45
C SER A 245 28.41 14.09 4.44
N THR A 246 27.60 13.22 3.80
CA THR A 246 27.95 11.79 3.68
C THR A 246 29.23 11.57 2.91
N ALA A 247 29.52 12.41 1.91
CA ALA A 247 30.77 12.37 1.15
C ALA A 247 32.01 12.51 2.07
N LEU A 248 31.96 13.42 3.05
CA LEU A 248 33.03 13.62 4.03
C LEU A 248 33.14 12.45 5.03
N ARG A 249 32.00 11.89 5.45
CA ARG A 249 31.97 10.78 6.42
C ARG A 249 32.44 9.46 5.83
N LEU A 250 32.03 9.16 4.60
CA LEU A 250 32.34 7.89 3.93
C LEU A 250 33.72 7.93 3.27
N GLY A 251 34.18 9.11 2.81
CA GLY A 251 35.51 9.29 2.27
C GLY A 251 35.83 8.27 1.16
N LYS A 252 36.90 7.49 1.38
CA LYS A 252 37.37 6.46 0.43
C LYS A 252 36.42 5.27 0.31
N GLU A 253 35.67 4.95 1.36
CA GLU A 253 34.73 3.83 1.42
C GLU A 253 33.40 4.12 0.70
N THR A 254 33.25 5.30 0.07
CA THR A 254 31.99 5.69 -0.58
C THR A 254 31.47 4.63 -1.54
N LYS A 255 32.32 4.04 -2.41
CA LYS A 255 31.87 3.03 -3.38
C LYS A 255 31.31 1.77 -2.72
N LEU A 256 31.82 1.36 -1.56
CA LEU A 256 31.31 0.22 -0.79
C LEU A 256 29.90 0.49 -0.28
N TRP A 257 29.69 1.68 0.31
CA TRP A 257 28.37 2.09 0.81
C TRP A 257 27.35 2.29 -0.31
N LEU A 258 27.77 2.82 -1.46
CA LEU A 258 26.89 2.92 -2.63
C LEU A 258 26.38 1.55 -3.10
N ARG A 259 27.20 0.49 -3.01
CA ARG A 259 26.76 -0.89 -3.27
C ARG A 259 25.74 -1.35 -2.24
N ALA A 260 25.97 -1.08 -0.96
CA ALA A 260 25.04 -1.43 0.11
C ALA A 260 23.67 -0.74 -0.07
N PHE A 261 23.66 0.55 -0.42
CA PHE A 261 22.42 1.28 -0.71
C PHE A 261 21.70 0.73 -1.95
N SER A 262 22.42 0.39 -3.02
CA SER A 262 21.82 -0.26 -4.19
C SER A 262 21.21 -1.63 -3.85
N ILE A 263 21.89 -2.45 -3.06
CA ILE A 263 21.37 -3.76 -2.61
C ILE A 263 20.11 -3.56 -1.76
N GLY A 264 20.13 -2.63 -0.81
CA GLY A 264 18.96 -2.28 0.00
C GLY A 264 17.79 -1.77 -0.83
N MET A 265 18.05 -0.93 -1.85
CA MET A 265 17.01 -0.49 -2.78
C MET A 265 16.37 -1.68 -3.52
N MET A 266 17.19 -2.59 -4.07
CA MET A 266 16.69 -3.74 -4.82
C MET A 266 15.91 -4.71 -3.94
N SER A 267 16.38 -5.00 -2.71
CA SER A 267 15.69 -5.92 -1.80
C SER A 267 14.28 -5.46 -1.48
N HIS A 268 14.11 -4.17 -1.16
CA HIS A 268 12.80 -3.61 -0.87
C HIS A 268 11.88 -3.57 -2.10
N LEU A 269 12.41 -3.28 -3.30
CA LEU A 269 11.61 -3.36 -4.54
C LEU A 269 11.16 -4.80 -4.83
N ILE A 270 12.00 -5.80 -4.60
CA ILE A 270 11.62 -7.22 -4.70
C ILE A 270 10.50 -7.53 -3.70
N THR A 271 10.61 -7.08 -2.44
CA THR A 271 9.54 -7.25 -1.44
C THR A 271 8.22 -6.61 -1.88
N VAL A 272 8.25 -5.41 -2.47
CA VAL A 272 7.04 -4.80 -3.05
C VAL A 272 6.48 -5.69 -4.15
N GLY A 273 7.32 -6.12 -5.10
CA GLY A 273 6.91 -6.98 -6.21
C GLY A 273 6.25 -8.29 -5.76
N LEU A 274 6.76 -8.91 -4.70
CA LEU A 274 6.17 -10.10 -4.09
C LEU A 274 4.84 -9.79 -3.39
N SER A 275 4.72 -8.63 -2.75
CA SER A 275 3.51 -8.23 -2.00
C SER A 275 2.32 -7.88 -2.90
N VAL A 276 2.58 -7.53 -4.17
CA VAL A 276 1.57 -7.19 -5.18
C VAL A 276 1.50 -8.22 -6.34
N ASP A 277 2.07 -9.42 -6.14
CA ASP A 277 2.05 -10.52 -7.11
C ASP A 277 2.49 -10.09 -8.54
N GLN A 278 3.60 -9.34 -8.62
CA GLN A 278 4.13 -8.83 -9.90
C GLN A 278 4.65 -9.95 -10.81
N THR A 279 4.62 -9.70 -12.11
CA THR A 279 4.99 -10.67 -13.14
C THR A 279 6.48 -10.61 -13.50
N TRP A 280 6.97 -11.61 -14.23
CA TRP A 280 8.39 -11.71 -14.64
C TRP A 280 8.98 -10.47 -15.36
N PRO A 281 8.24 -9.67 -16.18
CA PRO A 281 8.81 -8.47 -16.81
C PRO A 281 9.26 -7.41 -15.79
N TYR A 282 8.56 -7.31 -14.67
CA TYR A 282 8.93 -6.42 -13.57
C TYR A 282 10.31 -6.79 -13.02
N TYR A 283 10.53 -8.07 -12.72
CA TYR A 283 11.80 -8.59 -12.19
C TYR A 283 12.95 -8.48 -13.20
N LEU A 284 12.69 -8.66 -14.50
CA LEU A 284 13.69 -8.37 -15.54
C LEU A 284 14.08 -6.88 -15.57
N GLY A 285 13.10 -5.99 -15.41
CA GLY A 285 13.37 -4.57 -15.26
C GLY A 285 14.23 -4.25 -14.04
N LEU A 286 14.03 -4.94 -12.92
CA LEU A 286 14.89 -4.81 -11.73
C LEU A 286 16.32 -5.26 -12.01
N ILE A 287 16.52 -6.34 -12.78
CA ILE A 287 17.87 -6.76 -13.22
C ILE A 287 18.51 -5.66 -14.07
N GLY A 288 17.77 -5.07 -15.01
CA GLY A 288 18.24 -3.94 -15.82
C GLY A 288 18.60 -2.71 -14.98
N ALA A 289 17.77 -2.35 -14.00
CA ALA A 289 18.02 -1.25 -13.08
C ALA A 289 19.26 -1.52 -12.18
N SER A 290 19.40 -2.75 -11.69
CA SER A 290 20.55 -3.19 -10.89
C SER A 290 21.85 -3.11 -11.68
N TYR A 291 21.87 -3.58 -12.94
CA TYR A 291 23.02 -3.43 -13.84
C TYR A 291 23.36 -1.96 -14.09
N HIS A 292 22.34 -1.12 -14.32
CA HIS A 292 22.55 0.31 -14.54
C HIS A 292 23.16 1.00 -13.31
N LEU A 293 22.69 0.70 -12.09
CA LEU A 293 23.27 1.20 -10.85
C LEU A 293 24.68 0.67 -10.61
N HIS A 294 24.95 -0.60 -10.90
CA HIS A 294 26.27 -1.19 -10.79
C HIS A 294 27.28 -0.46 -11.69
N ARG A 295 26.93 -0.25 -12.97
CA ARG A 295 27.76 0.50 -13.92
C ARG A 295 28.02 1.94 -13.45
N GLN A 296 27.05 2.60 -12.81
CA GLN A 296 27.25 3.93 -12.23
C GLN A 296 28.34 3.93 -11.14
N ILE A 297 28.33 2.93 -10.24
CA ILE A 297 29.32 2.81 -9.16
C ILE A 297 30.74 2.56 -9.71
N GLU A 298 30.86 1.73 -10.74
CA GLU A 298 32.15 1.40 -11.33
C GLU A 298 32.75 2.60 -12.08
N THR A 299 31.96 3.23 -12.94
CA THR A 299 32.43 4.28 -13.86
C THR A 299 32.59 5.67 -13.22
N VAL A 300 31.96 5.93 -12.08
CA VAL A 300 32.03 7.24 -11.44
C VAL A 300 33.42 7.52 -10.87
N ASP A 301 33.94 8.70 -11.19
CA ASP A 301 35.12 9.30 -10.58
C ASP A 301 34.67 10.35 -9.55
N LEU A 302 34.80 10.01 -8.26
CA LEU A 302 34.39 10.84 -7.12
C LEU A 302 35.29 12.07 -6.90
N ASN A 303 36.39 12.19 -7.65
CA ASN A 303 37.25 13.38 -7.61
C ASN A 303 36.92 14.39 -8.72
N LYS A 304 36.11 13.99 -9.71
CA LYS A 304 35.76 14.84 -10.84
C LYS A 304 34.29 15.29 -10.76
N THR A 305 34.09 16.59 -10.58
CA THR A 305 32.76 17.22 -10.45
C THR A 305 31.83 16.89 -11.62
N GLN A 306 32.33 16.94 -12.85
CA GLN A 306 31.54 16.62 -14.05
C GLN A 306 31.14 15.13 -14.12
N SER A 307 32.00 14.21 -13.66
CA SER A 307 31.68 12.78 -13.60
C SER A 307 30.54 12.54 -12.61
N CYS A 308 30.64 13.14 -11.42
CA CYS A 308 29.59 13.08 -10.40
C CYS A 308 28.26 13.65 -10.90
N TRP A 309 28.27 14.76 -11.66
CA TRP A 309 27.06 15.34 -12.25
C TRP A 309 26.40 14.43 -13.27
N ASN A 310 27.19 13.87 -14.19
CA ASN A 310 26.67 12.96 -15.23
C ASN A 310 26.05 11.70 -14.61
N THR A 311 26.70 11.12 -13.59
CA THR A 311 26.18 9.95 -12.86
C THR A 311 24.92 10.27 -12.06
N PHE A 312 24.88 11.43 -11.40
CA PHE A 312 23.66 11.91 -10.73
C PHE A 312 22.51 12.08 -11.74
N ALA A 313 22.75 12.70 -12.89
CA ALA A 313 21.74 12.87 -13.94
C ALA A 313 21.26 11.55 -14.55
N ALA A 314 22.13 10.54 -14.62
CA ALA A 314 21.78 9.21 -15.12
C ALA A 314 20.72 8.51 -14.25
N ASN A 315 20.53 8.89 -12.99
CA ASN A 315 19.52 8.27 -12.12
C ASN A 315 18.08 8.47 -12.63
N ARG A 316 17.79 9.51 -13.41
CA ARG A 316 16.51 9.59 -14.14
C ARG A 316 16.23 8.30 -14.93
N THR A 317 17.24 7.78 -15.62
CA THR A 317 17.13 6.56 -16.43
C THR A 317 16.86 5.34 -15.55
N THR A 318 17.55 5.19 -14.41
CA THR A 318 17.22 4.13 -13.42
C THR A 318 15.76 4.21 -13.02
N GLY A 319 15.29 5.43 -12.73
CA GLY A 319 13.92 5.68 -12.30
C GLY A 319 12.87 5.29 -13.35
N LEU A 320 13.15 5.62 -14.61
CA LEU A 320 12.29 5.30 -15.75
C LEU A 320 12.31 3.80 -16.10
N ILE A 321 13.45 3.10 -15.94
CA ILE A 321 13.52 1.64 -16.14
C ILE A 321 12.56 0.93 -15.18
N ILE A 322 12.57 1.32 -13.90
CA ILE A 322 11.68 0.73 -12.88
C ILE A 322 10.22 1.07 -13.19
N LEU A 323 9.91 2.33 -13.55
CA LEU A 323 8.54 2.70 -13.91
C LEU A 323 8.05 1.90 -15.12
N ALA A 324 8.87 1.80 -16.18
CA ALA A 324 8.53 1.03 -17.37
C ALA A 324 8.31 -0.45 -17.06
N SER A 325 9.10 -1.04 -16.17
CA SER A 325 8.94 -2.45 -15.79
C SER A 325 7.65 -2.73 -15.02
N ILE A 326 7.19 -1.79 -14.19
CA ILE A 326 5.88 -1.86 -13.54
C ILE A 326 4.75 -1.74 -14.58
N LEU A 327 4.88 -0.80 -15.53
CA LEU A 327 3.86 -0.59 -16.57
C LEU A 327 3.77 -1.75 -17.58
N MET A 328 4.88 -2.45 -17.88
CA MET A 328 4.88 -3.59 -18.79
C MET A 328 4.07 -4.81 -18.29
N ASN A 329 3.63 -4.79 -17.03
CA ASN A 329 2.68 -5.76 -16.47
C ASN A 329 1.32 -5.78 -17.22
N LEU A 330 1.01 -4.75 -18.03
CA LEU A 330 -0.21 -4.67 -18.87
C LEU A 330 -0.34 -5.74 -19.95
N LEU A 331 0.70 -6.51 -20.29
CA LEU A 331 0.54 -7.67 -21.19
C LEU A 331 -0.30 -8.79 -20.56
N LYS A 332 -0.58 -8.74 -19.25
CA LYS A 332 -1.50 -9.65 -18.55
C LYS A 332 -2.94 -9.56 -19.08
N SER A 333 -3.42 -8.37 -19.49
CA SER A 333 -4.80 -8.21 -19.98
C SER A 333 -5.00 -8.54 -21.46
N ILE A 334 -3.92 -8.59 -22.25
CA ILE A 334 -3.97 -8.91 -23.69
C ILE A 334 -3.67 -10.39 -23.95
N VAL A 335 -2.93 -11.07 -23.05
CA VAL A 335 -2.39 -12.42 -23.30
C VAL A 335 -3.09 -13.54 -22.51
N GLN A 336 -4.02 -13.24 -21.60
CA GLN A 336 -4.81 -14.29 -20.93
C GLN A 336 -6.33 -14.03 -20.98
N PRO A 337 -7.03 -14.48 -22.03
CA PRO A 337 -8.34 -15.07 -21.83
C PRO A 337 -8.12 -16.42 -21.13
N SER A 338 -8.76 -16.62 -19.97
CA SER A 338 -9.02 -17.95 -19.39
C SER A 338 -7.83 -18.93 -19.37
N ARG A 339 -6.95 -18.83 -18.37
CA ARG A 339 -6.22 -20.01 -17.87
C ARG A 339 -6.43 -20.14 -16.37
N VAL A 340 -7.23 -21.13 -16.02
CA VAL A 340 -7.25 -21.83 -14.75
C VAL A 340 -5.80 -22.03 -14.29
N ASN A 341 -5.43 -21.46 -13.14
CA ASN A 341 -4.16 -21.77 -12.50
C ASN A 341 -4.23 -23.22 -12.01
N LEU A 342 -3.77 -24.16 -12.83
CA LEU A 342 -3.73 -25.59 -12.55
C LEU A 342 -2.56 -26.02 -11.64
N PHE A 343 -1.86 -25.07 -11.00
CA PHE A 343 -0.75 -25.36 -10.08
C PHE A 343 -0.72 -24.35 -8.93
N ALA A 344 -1.74 -24.37 -8.08
CA ALA A 344 -1.59 -23.95 -6.69
C ALA A 344 -1.00 -25.14 -5.92
N ILE A 345 0.34 -25.26 -5.92
CA ILE A 345 1.01 -26.12 -4.94
C ILE A 345 0.86 -25.39 -3.59
N PRO A 346 0.26 -26.00 -2.56
CA PRO A 346 0.25 -25.40 -1.24
C PRO A 346 1.70 -25.41 -0.72
N GLN A 347 2.34 -24.24 -0.62
CA GLN A 347 3.57 -24.10 0.17
C GLN A 347 3.23 -24.19 1.67
N ARG A 348 2.83 -25.38 2.12
CA ARG A 348 3.02 -25.82 3.50
C ARG A 348 4.34 -26.57 3.55
N THR A 349 5.41 -25.87 3.89
CA THR A 349 6.65 -26.35 4.55
C THR A 349 7.75 -25.31 4.36
N LEU A 350 7.86 -24.36 5.30
CA LEU A 350 9.08 -23.67 5.74
C LEU A 350 8.73 -22.48 6.64
N PHE A 351 8.02 -22.70 7.74
CA PHE A 351 8.04 -21.80 8.91
C PHE A 351 7.60 -22.58 10.13
N ASP A 352 8.50 -23.47 10.57
CA ASP A 352 8.42 -24.15 11.86
C ASP A 352 9.79 -24.04 12.55
N ILE A 353 10.30 -22.80 12.66
CA ILE A 353 11.37 -22.42 13.59
C ILE A 353 11.06 -21.01 14.09
N GLN A 354 10.09 -20.88 14.99
CA GLN A 354 10.01 -19.76 15.93
C GLN A 354 9.14 -20.11 17.15
N ASN A 355 9.45 -21.24 17.79
CA ASN A 355 8.98 -21.57 19.13
C ASN A 355 10.11 -22.25 19.91
N VAL A 356 11.19 -21.52 20.14
CA VAL A 356 12.11 -21.74 21.26
C VAL A 356 12.44 -20.36 21.81
N TRP A 357 12.44 -20.23 23.13
CA TRP A 357 12.59 -19.02 23.94
C TRP A 357 11.28 -18.35 24.38
N GLY A 358 10.53 -19.12 25.17
CA GLY A 358 9.58 -18.58 26.15
C GLY A 358 9.39 -19.53 27.31
N ARG A 359 10.28 -19.45 28.32
CA ARG A 359 10.06 -19.61 29.77
C ARG A 359 11.29 -20.23 30.48
N THR A 360 11.98 -19.40 31.25
CA THR A 360 12.12 -19.62 32.69
C THR A 360 11.98 -18.28 33.39
N ALA A 361 11.03 -18.23 34.31
CA ALA A 361 10.80 -17.17 35.28
C ALA A 361 11.55 -17.48 36.58
N VAL A 362 11.45 -16.53 37.52
CA VAL A 362 11.85 -16.47 38.95
C VAL A 362 12.92 -15.38 39.11
N ASP A 363 12.51 -14.13 39.32
CA ASP A 363 12.04 -13.49 40.57
C ASP A 363 13.20 -13.10 41.47
N THR A 364 13.40 -11.78 41.62
CA THR A 364 13.70 -11.11 42.89
C THR A 364 13.47 -9.61 42.75
N GLN A 365 12.68 -9.06 43.67
CA GLN A 365 12.35 -7.64 43.83
C GLN A 365 13.45 -6.83 44.56
N LYS A 366 13.59 -5.55 44.14
CA LYS A 366 13.96 -4.32 44.91
C LYS A 366 15.39 -4.21 45.53
N PRO A 367 15.89 -3.00 45.90
CA PRO A 367 15.32 -1.64 45.81
C PRO A 367 16.22 -0.59 45.11
N LEU A 368 15.68 0.63 45.02
CA LEU A 368 16.36 1.90 44.65
C LEU A 368 17.50 2.23 45.61
N ASP A 369 18.61 2.77 45.06
CA ASP A 369 19.53 3.64 45.81
C ASP A 369 20.33 4.58 44.86
N PRO A 370 20.90 5.69 45.40
CA PRO A 370 21.08 6.94 44.68
C PRO A 370 22.46 7.10 44.02
N THR A 371 22.53 8.12 43.18
CA THR A 371 23.69 8.70 42.51
C THR A 371 24.94 8.84 43.41
N PRO A 372 26.14 8.41 42.94
CA PRO A 372 27.39 8.77 43.60
C PRO A 372 27.88 10.15 43.13
N LEU A 373 28.11 11.02 44.10
CA LEU A 373 28.93 12.22 44.01
C LEU A 373 30.38 11.83 43.70
N GLY A 374 31.02 12.61 42.82
CA GLY A 374 32.40 12.38 42.40
C GLY A 374 33.41 12.50 43.54
N GLU A 375 34.34 11.56 43.57
CA GLU A 375 35.51 11.59 44.44
C GLU A 375 36.56 12.57 43.92
N MET A 376 37.12 13.34 44.85
CA MET A 376 38.30 14.18 44.67
C MET A 376 39.59 13.35 44.82
N PRO A 377 40.71 13.75 44.21
CA PRO A 377 41.98 13.04 44.35
C PRO A 377 42.60 13.24 45.73
N ARG A 378 43.16 12.15 46.29
CA ARG A 378 43.96 12.13 47.53
C ARG A 378 45.23 12.98 47.36
N GLN A 379 45.44 13.90 48.29
CA GLN A 379 46.71 14.56 48.58
C GLN A 379 47.30 13.92 49.84
N ASP A 380 48.39 13.18 49.67
CA ASP A 380 49.35 12.97 50.74
C ASP A 380 50.36 14.11 50.64
N GLU A 381 50.33 15.08 51.56
CA GLU A 381 51.54 15.72 52.12
C GLU A 381 51.22 16.74 53.23
N GLN A 382 51.79 16.45 54.41
CA GLN A 382 52.31 17.36 55.44
C GLN A 382 51.34 18.22 56.27
N ILE A 383 51.12 17.74 57.50
CA ILE A 383 50.72 18.54 58.66
C ILE A 383 51.83 19.56 58.98
N GLY A 384 51.52 20.85 58.84
CA GLY A 384 52.31 22.01 59.30
C GLY A 384 51.56 22.82 60.37
N PRO A 385 52.25 23.71 61.13
CA PRO A 385 51.89 24.08 62.50
C PRO A 385 50.64 24.96 62.65
N LEU A 386 50.04 24.85 63.84
CA LEU A 386 48.81 25.39 64.45
C LEU A 386 48.45 26.90 64.26
N SER A 387 48.78 27.54 63.15
CA SER A 387 48.41 28.95 62.85
C SER A 387 47.31 29.10 61.79
N GLY A 388 46.84 28.02 61.17
CA GLY A 388 45.68 28.05 60.26
C GLY A 388 45.88 28.83 58.94
N VAL A 389 47.07 29.38 58.67
CA VAL A 389 47.39 30.06 57.42
C VAL A 389 48.16 29.07 56.53
N PRO A 390 47.63 28.68 55.35
CA PRO A 390 48.35 27.82 54.40
C PRO A 390 49.69 28.45 53.99
N ARG A 391 50.76 27.64 53.88
CA ARG A 391 52.09 28.11 53.44
C ARG A 391 52.07 28.77 52.05
N ASP A 392 51.03 28.49 51.24
CA ASP A 392 50.79 29.09 49.93
C ASP A 392 50.47 30.59 49.94
N ILE A 393 50.21 31.19 51.11
CA ILE A 393 49.93 32.62 51.25
C ILE A 393 51.21 33.48 51.26
N PHE A 394 52.39 32.88 51.48
CA PHE A 394 53.68 33.60 51.38
C PHE A 394 54.22 33.73 49.95
N LYS A 395 53.37 33.61 48.92
CA LYS A 395 53.80 33.84 47.52
C LYS A 395 54.22 35.29 47.33
N GLU A 396 55.35 35.50 46.67
CA GLU A 396 55.87 36.82 46.29
C GLU A 396 54.78 37.64 45.57
N ARG A 397 54.69 38.91 45.95
CA ARG A 397 53.71 39.84 45.38
C ARG A 397 54.15 40.19 43.97
N ARG A 398 53.29 40.01 42.98
CA ARG A 398 53.58 40.29 41.57
C ARG A 398 52.71 41.41 41.03
N CYS A 399 53.27 42.28 40.22
CA CYS A 399 52.52 43.32 39.52
C CYS A 399 52.77 43.20 38.00
N ARG A 400 51.74 43.50 37.19
CA ARG A 400 51.85 43.56 35.73
C ARG A 400 51.73 44.99 35.26
N ILE A 401 52.70 45.48 34.51
CA ILE A 401 52.72 46.84 33.98
C ILE A 401 52.31 46.79 32.52
N PHE A 402 51.23 47.50 32.16
CA PHE A 402 50.68 47.47 30.81
C PHE A 402 50.08 48.82 30.38
N VAL A 403 49.97 49.02 29.07
CA VAL A 403 49.23 50.15 28.48
C VAL A 403 47.84 49.67 28.05
N PRO A 404 46.75 50.19 28.61
CA PRO A 404 45.40 49.73 28.28
C PRO A 404 44.98 50.21 26.88
N ALA A 405 44.39 49.30 26.09
CA ALA A 405 43.67 49.66 24.87
C ALA A 405 42.30 50.28 25.22
N ARG A 406 41.86 51.28 24.44
CA ARG A 406 40.57 51.96 24.67
C ARG A 406 39.35 51.04 24.45
N ALA A 407 39.52 49.94 23.73
CA ALA A 407 38.51 48.90 23.51
C ALA A 407 39.18 47.51 23.46
N ALA A 408 38.48 46.47 23.92
CA ALA A 408 38.97 45.09 23.96
C ALA A 408 39.39 44.52 22.58
N THR A 409 38.96 45.17 21.49
CA THR A 409 39.19 44.75 20.10
C THR A 409 40.31 45.51 19.38
N GLN A 410 40.95 46.51 20.01
CA GLN A 410 42.08 47.25 19.44
C GLN A 410 43.42 46.75 19.98
N SER A 411 44.47 46.79 19.15
CA SER A 411 45.84 46.51 19.60
C SER A 411 46.32 47.62 20.55
N GLY A 412 46.96 47.22 21.65
CA GLY A 412 47.33 48.10 22.78
C GLY A 412 48.37 49.19 22.53
N THR A 413 48.67 49.51 21.28
CA THR A 413 49.70 50.50 20.90
C THR A 413 49.14 51.80 20.33
N ASN A 414 47.80 51.95 20.22
CA ASN A 414 47.21 53.14 19.62
C ASN A 414 46.87 54.23 20.67
N ASN A 415 47.86 55.09 20.92
CA ASN A 415 47.74 56.47 21.42
C ASN A 415 47.13 56.71 22.82
N THR A 416 47.29 55.76 23.75
CA THR A 416 47.19 55.99 25.20
C THR A 416 48.60 56.01 25.81
N LYS A 417 49.11 57.18 26.20
CA LYS A 417 50.49 57.34 26.73
C LYS A 417 50.62 57.10 28.25
N LYS A 418 49.67 56.41 28.87
CA LYS A 418 49.65 56.20 30.33
C LYS A 418 49.77 54.71 30.65
N TRP A 419 50.78 54.38 31.46
CA TRP A 419 51.04 53.04 31.97
C TRP A 419 50.15 52.78 33.20
N LYS A 420 49.59 51.57 33.29
CA LYS A 420 48.81 51.12 34.44
C LYS A 420 49.45 49.89 35.06
N VAL A 421 49.29 49.76 36.37
CA VAL A 421 49.72 48.59 37.13
C VAL A 421 48.49 47.76 37.46
N GLU A 422 48.48 46.51 37.02
CA GLU A 422 47.56 45.49 37.48
C GLU A 422 48.21 44.71 38.63
N TRP A 423 47.55 44.68 39.78
CA TRP A 423 47.99 43.87 40.90
C TRP A 423 47.51 42.44 40.69
N ASP A 424 48.37 41.45 40.97
CA ASP A 424 47.98 40.05 40.94
C ASP A 424 46.97 39.81 42.07
N THR A 425 45.68 39.83 41.73
CA THR A 425 44.56 39.64 42.65
C THR A 425 44.48 38.17 43.03
N LYS A 426 45.35 37.75 43.96
CA LYS A 426 45.22 36.45 44.59
C LYS A 426 44.05 36.49 45.56
N GLU A 427 43.19 35.49 45.40
CA GLU A 427 41.88 35.32 46.00
C GLU A 427 41.81 35.77 47.46
N ARG A 428 40.69 36.43 47.77
CA ARG A 428 40.30 36.81 49.13
C ARG A 428 40.13 35.52 49.94
N TRP A 429 41.11 35.17 50.76
CA TRP A 429 40.94 34.06 51.70
C TRP A 429 40.04 34.52 52.85
N GLU A 430 38.77 34.14 52.81
CA GLU A 430 37.85 34.32 53.92
C GLU A 430 37.96 33.09 54.83
N ASN A 431 38.35 33.30 56.09
CA ASN A 431 38.30 32.25 57.09
C ASN A 431 36.82 31.88 57.33
N PRO A 432 36.37 30.64 57.03
CA PRO A 432 34.95 30.30 57.10
C PRO A 432 34.37 30.31 58.53
N LEU A 433 35.22 30.30 59.56
CA LEU A 433 34.82 30.18 60.97
C LEU A 433 34.72 31.52 61.70
N MET A 434 35.39 32.56 61.22
CA MET A 434 35.44 33.87 61.87
C MET A 434 35.13 34.93 60.80
N GLY A 435 33.86 35.31 60.69
CA GLY A 435 33.32 36.13 59.59
C GLY A 435 33.92 37.52 59.38
N TRP A 436 35.02 37.89 60.04
CA TRP A 436 35.73 39.16 59.86
C TRP A 436 37.24 38.98 60.09
N ALA A 437 37.97 38.56 59.06
CA ALA A 437 39.40 38.81 58.96
C ALA A 437 39.73 39.09 57.49
N SER A 438 39.92 40.37 57.16
CA SER A 438 40.38 40.79 55.84
C SER A 438 41.87 41.10 55.92
N SER A 439 42.70 40.25 55.32
CA SER A 439 44.07 40.59 54.92
C SER A 439 44.06 41.12 53.48
N ALA A 440 43.12 42.00 53.15
CA ALA A 440 43.10 42.63 51.83
C ALA A 440 44.38 43.42 51.62
N ASP A 441 45.06 43.16 50.51
CA ASP A 441 46.09 44.03 50.00
C ASP A 441 45.46 45.38 49.66
N PRO A 442 45.80 46.49 50.37
CA PRO A 442 45.15 47.78 50.20
C PRO A 442 45.35 48.34 48.78
N HIS A 443 46.33 47.84 48.02
CA HIS A 443 46.59 48.27 46.65
C HIS A 443 45.74 47.55 45.60
N SER A 444 45.16 46.40 45.91
CA SER A 444 44.37 45.59 44.96
C SER A 444 43.17 46.33 44.34
N SER A 445 42.64 47.33 45.04
CA SER A 445 41.49 48.13 44.60
C SER A 445 41.90 49.49 44.00
N VAL A 446 43.19 49.82 44.02
CA VAL A 446 43.71 51.14 43.62
C VAL A 446 44.29 51.07 42.22
N MET A 447 43.61 51.73 41.29
CA MET A 447 44.09 51.93 39.92
C MET A 447 45.07 53.11 39.88
N VAL A 448 46.35 52.83 39.66
CA VAL A 448 47.41 53.86 39.55
C VAL A 448 47.82 54.04 38.09
N GLU A 449 47.95 55.29 37.63
CA GLU A 449 48.38 55.65 36.27
C GLU A 449 49.74 56.37 36.31
N PHE A 450 50.65 55.99 35.41
CA PHE A 450 52.00 56.56 35.31
C PHE A 450 52.27 57.09 33.90
N SER A 451 53.12 58.10 33.79
CA SER A 451 53.57 58.68 32.51
C SER A 451 54.64 57.84 31.80
N SER A 452 55.50 57.16 32.57
CA SER A 452 56.58 56.31 32.06
C SER A 452 56.49 54.88 32.62
N LYS A 453 57.13 53.92 31.95
CA LYS A 453 57.19 52.52 32.42
C LYS A 453 58.10 52.43 33.63
N GLU A 454 59.17 53.21 33.61
CA GLU A 454 60.21 53.30 34.63
C GLU A 454 59.63 53.79 35.96
N ASP A 455 58.77 54.81 35.94
CA ASP A 455 58.08 55.30 37.15
C ASP A 455 57.14 54.24 37.74
N ALA A 456 56.47 53.46 36.89
CA ALA A 456 55.61 52.37 37.34
C ALA A 456 56.41 51.20 37.95
N MET A 457 57.60 50.92 37.43
CA MET A 457 58.52 49.91 37.98
C MET A 457 59.06 50.33 39.34
N ILE A 458 59.54 51.57 39.46
CA ILE A 458 60.02 52.15 40.73
C ILE A 458 58.91 52.13 41.79
N TYR A 459 57.67 52.42 41.38
CA TYR A 459 56.52 52.34 42.28
C TYR A 459 56.26 50.89 42.75
N CYS A 460 56.28 49.89 41.86
CA CYS A 460 56.15 48.48 42.27
C CYS A 460 57.30 48.01 43.19
N GLU A 461 58.54 48.39 42.89
CA GLU A 461 59.71 48.02 43.70
C GLU A 461 59.64 48.60 45.12
N ARG A 462 59.18 49.84 45.28
CA ARG A 462 59.01 50.49 46.58
C ARG A 462 58.09 49.67 47.51
N TYR A 463 57.09 49.00 46.97
CA TYR A 463 56.15 48.17 47.73
C TYR A 463 56.47 46.67 47.67
N LYS A 464 57.67 46.30 47.21
CA LYS A 464 58.18 44.93 47.11
C LYS A 464 57.34 44.01 46.20
N TYR A 465 56.83 44.53 45.07
CA TYR A 465 56.23 43.72 44.02
C TYR A 465 57.26 43.37 42.94
N GLU A 466 57.33 42.11 42.56
CA GLU A 466 58.08 41.64 41.41
C GLU A 466 57.32 41.99 40.12
N VAL A 467 57.95 42.71 39.19
CA VAL A 467 57.35 43.10 37.91
C VAL A 467 57.44 41.94 36.94
N VAL A 468 56.30 41.40 36.52
CA VAL A 468 56.22 40.32 35.53
C VAL A 468 55.72 40.86 34.19
N GLU A 469 56.41 40.54 33.10
CA GLU A 469 55.96 40.93 31.76
C GLU A 469 54.63 40.25 31.40
N PRO A 470 53.69 40.96 30.75
CA PRO A 470 52.44 40.35 30.32
C PRO A 470 52.73 39.22 29.33
N PRO A 471 52.09 38.04 29.47
CA PRO A 471 52.30 36.94 28.54
C PRO A 471 51.96 37.39 27.12
N SER A 472 52.82 37.06 26.15
CA SER A 472 52.54 37.34 24.74
C SER A 472 51.24 36.64 24.35
N ARG A 473 50.30 37.39 23.75
CA ARG A 473 49.04 36.78 23.28
C ARG A 473 49.40 35.73 22.23
N PRO A 474 48.98 34.46 22.38
CA PRO A 474 49.19 33.48 21.33
C PRO A 474 48.55 33.99 20.04
N HIS A 475 49.34 34.02 18.96
CA HIS A 475 48.84 34.34 17.63
C HIS A 475 47.94 33.19 17.17
N PHE A 476 46.64 33.29 17.45
CA PHE A 476 45.66 32.42 16.81
C PHE A 476 45.61 32.75 15.32
N ARG A 477 45.97 31.78 14.48
CA ARG A 477 45.70 31.85 13.03
C ARG A 477 44.19 32.00 12.88
N LYS A 478 43.72 33.09 12.28
CA LYS A 478 42.28 33.31 12.04
C LYS A 478 41.73 32.21 11.13
N THR A 479 41.18 31.15 11.70
CA THR A 479 40.33 30.19 10.99
C THR A 479 38.91 30.76 10.97
N TYR A 480 38.44 31.14 9.78
CA TYR A 480 37.13 31.76 9.59
C TYR A 480 35.96 30.90 10.10
N GLY A 481 36.13 29.58 10.19
CA GLY A 481 35.13 28.67 10.76
C GLY A 481 34.88 28.84 12.27
N ALA A 482 35.89 29.23 13.05
CA ALA A 482 35.76 29.38 14.51
C ALA A 482 34.99 30.66 14.91
N ASN A 483 35.00 31.70 14.08
CA ASN A 483 34.16 32.90 14.29
C ASN A 483 32.67 32.65 14.03
N PHE A 484 32.31 31.47 13.53
CA PHE A 484 30.93 31.07 13.24
C PHE A 484 30.47 29.84 14.03
N SER A 485 31.31 29.25 14.88
CA SER A 485 30.82 28.36 15.93
C SER A 485 30.16 29.21 17.03
N TRP A 486 28.82 29.22 17.01
CA TRP A 486 27.93 29.74 18.06
C TRP A 486 28.16 31.20 18.50
N ASN A 487 27.46 32.14 17.85
CA ASN A 487 27.30 33.52 18.34
C ASN A 487 25.82 33.79 18.68
N LYS A 488 25.49 34.74 19.56
CA LYS A 488 24.11 35.06 20.02
C LYS A 488 23.08 35.26 18.90
N LYS A 489 23.52 35.58 17.67
CA LYS A 489 22.67 35.64 16.47
C LYS A 489 22.12 34.27 16.00
N THR A 490 22.81 33.15 16.21
CA THR A 490 22.27 31.81 15.88
C THR A 490 21.15 31.37 16.82
N HIS A 491 21.12 31.86 18.06
CA HIS A 491 19.99 31.66 18.99
C HIS A 491 18.71 32.33 18.49
N PHE A 492 18.84 33.51 17.87
CA PHE A 492 17.72 34.23 17.27
C PHE A 492 17.17 33.50 16.03
N VAL A 493 18.04 32.91 15.21
CA VAL A 493 17.64 32.07 14.07
C VAL A 493 16.96 30.77 14.55
N LEU A 494 17.47 30.13 15.62
CA LEU A 494 16.84 28.95 16.21
C LEU A 494 15.45 29.25 16.76
N MET A 495 15.27 30.38 17.47
CA MET A 495 13.97 30.84 17.97
C MET A 495 12.99 31.19 16.83
N LYS A 496 13.48 31.82 15.75
CA LYS A 496 12.69 32.08 14.54
C LYS A 496 12.31 30.79 13.80
N ASN A 497 13.16 29.76 13.86
CA ASN A 497 12.90 28.44 13.28
C ASN A 497 11.93 27.61 14.13
N ILE A 498 11.96 27.73 15.45
CA ILE A 498 10.93 27.15 16.33
C ILE A 498 9.58 27.84 16.09
N PHE A 499 9.57 29.15 15.87
CA PHE A 499 8.36 29.88 15.47
C PHE A 499 7.85 29.40 14.12
N LEU A 500 8.71 29.25 13.10
CA LEU A 500 8.35 28.70 11.78
C LEU A 500 7.82 27.26 11.87
N LEU A 501 8.42 26.42 12.71
CA LEU A 501 7.96 25.06 12.97
C LEU A 501 6.59 25.06 13.67
N ARG A 502 6.39 25.92 14.67
CA ARG A 502 5.09 26.09 15.35
C ARG A 502 4.01 26.63 14.40
N THR A 503 4.34 27.59 13.54
CA THR A 503 3.41 28.10 12.53
C THR A 503 3.12 27.06 11.46
N ALA A 504 4.11 26.26 11.04
CA ALA A 504 3.89 25.17 10.10
C ALA A 504 2.98 24.10 10.71
N ILE A 505 3.20 23.70 11.96
CA ILE A 505 2.33 22.77 12.68
C ILE A 505 0.91 23.35 12.83
N ALA A 506 0.78 24.63 13.18
CA ALA A 506 -0.52 25.28 13.30
C ALA A 506 -1.27 25.39 11.96
N VAL A 507 -0.56 25.71 10.86
CA VAL A 507 -1.12 25.74 9.51
C VAL A 507 -1.49 24.33 9.05
N SER A 508 -0.65 23.33 9.33
CA SER A 508 -0.94 21.91 9.09
C SER A 508 -2.21 21.47 9.81
N LEU A 509 -2.35 21.81 11.10
CA LEU A 509 -3.53 21.49 11.89
C LEU A 509 -4.77 22.23 11.36
N PHE A 510 -4.64 23.52 11.05
CA PHE A 510 -5.72 24.33 10.49
C PHE A 510 -6.19 23.82 9.12
N VAL A 511 -5.26 23.47 8.24
CA VAL A 511 -5.55 22.87 6.92
C VAL A 511 -6.18 21.48 7.07
N CYS A 512 -5.74 20.68 8.04
CA CYS A 512 -6.33 19.37 8.31
C CYS A 512 -7.77 19.51 8.83
N THR A 513 -8.02 20.44 9.75
CA THR A 513 -9.37 20.78 10.22
C THR A 513 -10.23 21.40 9.13
N PHE A 514 -9.66 22.25 8.28
CA PHE A 514 -10.40 22.88 7.18
C PHE A 514 -10.73 21.86 6.08
N ALA A 515 -9.80 20.98 5.70
CA ALA A 515 -10.03 19.92 4.72
C ALA A 515 -11.07 18.90 5.19
N THR A 516 -11.10 18.57 6.48
CA THR A 516 -12.16 17.73 7.07
C THR A 516 -13.51 18.45 7.13
N LEU A 517 -13.53 19.78 7.25
CA LEU A 517 -14.76 20.60 7.25
C LEU A 517 -15.26 20.95 5.84
N THR A 518 -14.40 21.02 4.82
CA THR A 518 -14.78 21.43 3.46
C THR A 518 -15.05 20.28 2.48
N LYS A 519 -14.65 19.04 2.77
CA LYS A 519 -15.08 17.86 2.00
C LYS A 519 -16.35 17.26 2.60
N ASN A 520 -17.44 18.02 2.52
CA ASN A 520 -18.75 17.39 2.36
C ASN A 520 -18.91 17.06 0.87
N TYR A 521 -19.20 15.79 0.58
CA TYR A 521 -19.66 15.26 -0.71
C TYR A 521 -18.60 14.79 -1.74
N GLU A 522 -17.96 13.65 -1.45
CA GLU A 522 -17.64 12.61 -2.45
C GLU A 522 -18.32 11.31 -2.00
N ILE A 523 -19.65 11.32 -2.01
CA ILE A 523 -20.47 10.15 -1.71
C ILE A 523 -20.55 9.30 -2.98
N SER A 524 -19.58 8.40 -3.18
CA SER A 524 -19.87 7.10 -3.79
C SER A 524 -18.79 6.07 -3.44
N ASP A 525 -17.50 6.40 -3.64
CA ASP A 525 -16.46 5.36 -3.63
C ASP A 525 -16.02 4.93 -2.22
N GLY A 526 -15.81 5.88 -1.30
CA GLY A 526 -15.42 5.57 0.09
C GLY A 526 -16.52 4.89 0.90
N LYS A 527 -17.80 5.17 0.60
CA LYS A 527 -18.95 4.52 1.27
C LYS A 527 -19.07 3.05 0.85
N LEU A 528 -18.86 2.77 -0.44
CA LEU A 528 -18.85 1.41 -0.98
C LEU A 528 -17.72 0.55 -0.42
N GLU A 529 -16.56 1.15 -0.15
CA GLU A 529 -15.44 0.45 0.49
C GLU A 529 -15.74 0.07 1.95
N ILE A 530 -16.40 0.96 2.71
CA ILE A 530 -16.85 0.65 4.07
C ILE A 530 -17.92 -0.44 4.02
N LEU A 531 -18.87 -0.35 3.08
CA LEU A 531 -19.91 -1.36 2.90
C LEU A 531 -19.31 -2.73 2.56
N PHE A 532 -18.29 -2.78 1.69
CA PHE A 532 -17.59 -4.01 1.35
C PHE A 532 -16.89 -4.60 2.57
N LYS A 533 -16.21 -3.78 3.38
CA LYS A 533 -15.58 -4.25 4.62
C LYS A 533 -16.58 -4.82 5.62
N ASN A 534 -17.68 -4.11 5.87
CA ASN A 534 -18.74 -4.61 6.74
C ASN A 534 -19.31 -5.94 6.22
N TRP A 535 -19.53 -6.04 4.91
CA TRP A 535 -19.98 -7.28 4.28
C TRP A 535 -18.96 -8.42 4.40
N LEU A 536 -17.65 -8.15 4.36
CA LEU A 536 -16.62 -9.17 4.59
C LEU A 536 -16.68 -9.72 6.02
N ASP A 537 -16.86 -8.84 7.00
CA ASP A 537 -17.01 -9.23 8.40
C ASP A 537 -18.27 -10.07 8.62
N GLU A 538 -19.40 -9.70 8.00
CA GLU A 538 -20.67 -10.43 8.07
C GLU A 538 -20.63 -11.78 7.32
N SER A 539 -19.99 -11.82 6.16
CA SER A 539 -19.92 -13.03 5.32
C SER A 539 -18.83 -14.02 5.75
N GLY A 540 -17.90 -13.59 6.60
CA GLY A 540 -16.73 -14.38 7.00
C GLY A 540 -15.87 -14.79 5.80
N ARG A 541 -15.67 -13.87 4.84
CA ARG A 541 -14.80 -14.06 3.68
C ARG A 541 -13.41 -13.48 3.95
N GLU A 542 -12.40 -14.24 3.58
CA GLU A 542 -10.99 -13.85 3.69
C GLU A 542 -10.33 -14.03 2.33
N TYR A 543 -9.57 -13.02 1.88
CA TYR A 543 -8.79 -13.06 0.65
C TYR A 543 -7.30 -12.93 0.98
N TYR A 544 -6.48 -13.84 0.47
CA TYR A 544 -5.06 -13.93 0.81
C TYR A 544 -4.18 -13.01 -0.04
N SER A 545 -4.59 -12.73 -1.29
CA SER A 545 -3.87 -11.85 -2.21
C SER A 545 -4.53 -10.48 -2.32
N PHE A 546 -3.72 -9.41 -2.36
CA PHE A 546 -4.20 -8.06 -2.65
C PHE A 546 -4.86 -7.96 -4.03
N SER A 547 -4.35 -8.70 -5.03
CA SER A 547 -4.94 -8.73 -6.36
C SER A 547 -6.36 -9.29 -6.33
N GLU A 548 -6.57 -10.37 -5.58
CA GLU A 548 -7.89 -10.98 -5.40
C GLU A 548 -8.82 -10.05 -4.63
N TYR A 549 -8.37 -9.46 -3.52
CA TYR A 549 -9.15 -8.49 -2.76
C TYR A 549 -9.64 -7.34 -3.64
N GLN A 550 -8.76 -6.75 -4.46
CA GLN A 550 -9.13 -5.64 -5.35
C GLN A 550 -10.12 -6.07 -6.43
N GLN A 551 -9.93 -7.25 -7.02
CA GLN A 551 -10.87 -7.79 -8.00
C GLN A 551 -12.25 -8.03 -7.39
N ARG A 552 -12.31 -8.66 -6.21
CA ARG A 552 -13.55 -8.95 -5.49
C ARG A 552 -14.27 -7.68 -5.05
N MET A 553 -13.52 -6.66 -4.64
CA MET A 553 -14.07 -5.34 -4.33
C MET A 553 -14.66 -4.64 -5.56
N ILE A 554 -14.00 -4.73 -6.72
CA ILE A 554 -14.54 -4.18 -7.97
C ILE A 554 -15.85 -4.90 -8.34
N VAL A 555 -15.85 -6.22 -8.31
CA VAL A 555 -17.05 -7.04 -8.58
C VAL A 555 -18.17 -6.70 -7.60
N PHE A 556 -17.87 -6.54 -6.32
CA PHE A 556 -18.84 -6.12 -5.30
C PHE A 556 -19.44 -4.74 -5.60
N LYS A 557 -18.60 -3.75 -5.99
CA LYS A 557 -19.07 -2.42 -6.39
C LYS A 557 -19.98 -2.49 -7.61
N GLU A 558 -19.61 -3.28 -8.62
CA GLU A 558 -20.41 -3.49 -9.83
C GLU A 558 -21.75 -4.16 -9.52
N ASN A 559 -21.75 -5.20 -8.69
CA ASN A 559 -22.94 -5.90 -8.23
C ASN A 559 -23.86 -5.00 -7.40
N TYR A 560 -23.31 -4.17 -6.52
CA TYR A 560 -24.10 -3.18 -5.78
C TYR A 560 -24.83 -2.24 -6.73
N ILE A 561 -24.13 -1.68 -7.73
CA ILE A 561 -24.73 -0.81 -8.74
C ILE A 561 -25.78 -1.55 -9.57
N LEU A 562 -25.51 -2.81 -9.94
CA LEU A 562 -26.46 -3.66 -10.64
C LEU A 562 -27.75 -3.84 -9.83
N ILE A 563 -27.64 -4.16 -8.55
CA ILE A 563 -28.78 -4.33 -7.64
C ILE A 563 -29.61 -3.05 -7.55
N GLN A 564 -28.97 -1.88 -7.43
CA GLN A 564 -29.69 -0.60 -7.43
C GLN A 564 -30.50 -0.41 -8.71
N LYS A 565 -29.89 -0.65 -9.89
CA LYS A 565 -30.57 -0.56 -11.18
C LYS A 565 -31.70 -1.59 -11.32
N MET A 566 -31.51 -2.80 -10.82
CA MET A 566 -32.55 -3.83 -10.84
C MET A 566 -33.73 -3.41 -9.95
N ASN A 567 -33.49 -2.81 -8.79
CA ASN A 567 -34.53 -2.26 -7.93
C ASN A 567 -35.25 -1.06 -8.54
N GLU A 568 -34.56 -0.21 -9.32
CA GLU A 568 -35.20 0.87 -10.07
C GLU A 568 -36.19 0.35 -11.13
N VAL A 569 -35.84 -0.75 -11.80
CA VAL A 569 -36.66 -1.34 -12.88
C VAL A 569 -37.77 -2.25 -12.35
N TYR A 570 -37.46 -3.10 -11.37
CA TYR A 570 -38.33 -4.18 -10.90
C TYR A 570 -38.90 -3.96 -9.50
N GLY A 571 -38.49 -2.91 -8.78
CA GLY A 571 -38.77 -2.72 -7.35
C GLY A 571 -40.25 -2.67 -6.96
N HIS A 572 -41.15 -2.47 -7.92
CA HIS A 572 -42.60 -2.58 -7.70
C HIS A 572 -43.09 -4.02 -7.53
N ASP A 573 -42.41 -4.99 -8.16
CA ASP A 573 -42.81 -6.40 -8.22
C ASP A 573 -41.91 -7.31 -7.37
N MET A 574 -40.61 -7.03 -7.38
CA MET A 574 -39.60 -7.79 -6.64
C MET A 574 -38.40 -6.90 -6.30
N THR A 575 -37.74 -7.20 -5.19
CA THR A 575 -36.54 -6.47 -4.77
C THR A 575 -35.32 -7.39 -4.74
N PHE A 576 -34.18 -6.79 -4.96
CA PHE A 576 -32.86 -7.41 -4.97
C PHE A 576 -32.00 -6.83 -3.84
N GLU A 577 -31.16 -7.65 -3.22
CA GLU A 577 -30.28 -7.24 -2.13
C GLU A 577 -28.90 -7.92 -2.23
N LEU A 578 -27.90 -7.29 -1.63
CA LEU A 578 -26.59 -7.91 -1.42
C LEU A 578 -26.75 -9.16 -0.56
N ASN A 579 -26.08 -10.23 -0.94
CA ASN A 579 -26.04 -11.47 -0.19
C ASN A 579 -24.64 -12.07 -0.25
N LYS A 580 -24.48 -13.34 0.15
CA LYS A 580 -23.18 -14.01 0.15
C LYS A 580 -22.52 -14.10 -1.24
N PHE A 581 -23.26 -13.94 -2.34
CA PHE A 581 -22.74 -13.98 -3.70
C PHE A 581 -22.31 -12.61 -4.24
N ALA A 582 -22.26 -11.56 -3.40
CA ALA A 582 -21.97 -10.21 -3.83
C ALA A 582 -20.56 -10.01 -4.41
N ASP A 583 -19.61 -10.91 -4.13
CA ASP A 583 -18.25 -10.89 -4.67
C ASP A 583 -18.06 -11.74 -5.93
N LEU A 584 -19.14 -12.33 -6.46
CA LEU A 584 -19.12 -13.15 -7.67
C LEU A 584 -19.74 -12.40 -8.84
N THR A 585 -19.07 -12.43 -9.99
CA THR A 585 -19.68 -12.01 -11.26
C THR A 585 -20.80 -12.96 -11.66
N GLN A 586 -21.71 -12.53 -12.54
CA GLN A 586 -22.78 -13.39 -13.07
C GLN A 586 -22.23 -14.67 -13.73
N ASP A 587 -21.10 -14.57 -14.43
CA ASP A 587 -20.45 -15.73 -15.06
C ASP A 587 -19.82 -16.67 -14.04
N GLU A 588 -19.17 -16.14 -13.00
CA GLU A 588 -18.67 -16.96 -11.90
C GLU A 588 -19.82 -17.66 -11.17
N PHE A 589 -20.90 -16.93 -10.88
CA PHE A 589 -22.11 -17.48 -10.26
C PHE A 589 -22.69 -18.63 -11.10
N ARG A 590 -22.83 -18.43 -12.41
CA ARG A 590 -23.33 -19.44 -13.34
C ARG A 590 -22.44 -20.68 -13.40
N ASN A 591 -21.12 -20.51 -13.42
CA ASN A 591 -20.19 -21.62 -13.63
C ASN A 591 -19.85 -22.38 -12.35
N THR A 592 -20.09 -21.79 -11.16
CA THR A 592 -19.74 -22.40 -9.87
C THR A 592 -20.96 -22.85 -9.06
N ILE A 593 -22.04 -22.05 -9.05
CA ILE A 593 -23.23 -22.32 -8.22
C ILE A 593 -24.28 -23.12 -8.99
N LEU A 594 -24.44 -22.84 -10.28
CA LEU A 594 -25.46 -23.47 -11.12
C LEU A 594 -24.94 -24.72 -11.81
N MET A 595 -25.86 -25.52 -12.33
CA MET A 595 -25.54 -26.64 -13.21
C MET A 595 -25.24 -26.13 -14.62
N ARG A 596 -24.61 -26.97 -15.44
CA ARG A 596 -24.50 -26.66 -16.87
C ARG A 596 -25.90 -26.52 -17.48
N PRO A 597 -26.16 -25.45 -18.26
CA PRO A 597 -27.44 -25.28 -18.93
C PRO A 597 -27.74 -26.47 -19.85
N GLN A 598 -28.91 -27.06 -19.66
CA GLN A 598 -29.37 -28.21 -20.43
C GLN A 598 -30.82 -28.03 -20.88
N ALA A 599 -31.15 -28.64 -22.02
CA ALA A 599 -32.54 -28.68 -22.49
C ALA A 599 -33.39 -29.62 -21.62
N PRO A 600 -34.67 -29.30 -21.37
CA PRO A 600 -35.57 -30.18 -20.65
C PRO A 600 -35.65 -31.56 -21.32
N PRO A 601 -35.46 -32.67 -20.59
CA PRO A 601 -35.61 -34.01 -21.13
C PRO A 601 -37.06 -34.30 -21.53
N MET A 602 -37.25 -35.00 -22.66
CA MET A 602 -38.55 -35.56 -23.00
C MET A 602 -38.69 -36.98 -22.43
N HIS A 603 -39.75 -37.21 -21.67
CA HIS A 603 -40.06 -38.52 -21.08
C HIS A 603 -41.03 -39.32 -21.94
N SER A 604 -40.97 -40.66 -21.84
CA SER A 604 -41.98 -41.51 -22.47
C SER A 604 -43.37 -41.27 -21.86
N PRO A 605 -44.48 -41.39 -22.64
CA PRO A 605 -45.84 -41.16 -22.13
C PRO A 605 -46.21 -41.98 -20.88
N LYS A 606 -45.62 -43.17 -20.70
CA LYS A 606 -45.85 -44.06 -19.55
C LYS A 606 -45.25 -43.53 -18.24
N LYS A 607 -44.29 -42.61 -18.31
CA LYS A 607 -43.64 -41.99 -17.14
C LYS A 607 -44.42 -40.80 -16.59
N TYR A 608 -45.36 -40.24 -17.36
CA TYR A 608 -46.21 -39.17 -16.87
C TYR A 608 -47.27 -39.69 -15.89
N MET A 609 -47.44 -38.96 -14.79
CA MET A 609 -48.49 -39.21 -13.82
C MET A 609 -49.85 -38.91 -14.43
N LYS A 610 -50.81 -39.82 -14.24
CA LYS A 610 -52.22 -39.55 -14.53
C LYS A 610 -52.79 -38.77 -13.34
N VAL A 611 -52.91 -37.46 -13.50
CA VAL A 611 -53.48 -36.59 -12.47
C VAL A 611 -55.01 -36.65 -12.61
N SER A 612 -55.69 -37.10 -11.56
CA SER A 612 -57.16 -37.07 -11.49
C SER A 612 -57.64 -35.61 -11.49
N GLU A 613 -58.76 -35.33 -12.14
CA GLU A 613 -59.44 -34.04 -12.00
C GLU A 613 -59.88 -33.88 -10.54
N VAL A 614 -59.13 -33.10 -9.78
CA VAL A 614 -59.57 -32.58 -8.50
C VAL A 614 -60.49 -31.39 -8.80
N GLY A 615 -61.51 -31.17 -7.97
CA GLY A 615 -62.37 -29.98 -8.08
C GLY A 615 -61.60 -28.67 -7.94
N ASP A 616 -62.30 -27.56 -7.77
CA ASP A 616 -61.67 -26.24 -7.67
C ASP A 616 -60.54 -26.22 -6.61
N LEU A 617 -59.31 -25.98 -7.08
CA LEU A 617 -58.13 -25.89 -6.23
C LEU A 617 -58.23 -24.63 -5.35
N PRO A 618 -57.75 -24.66 -4.09
CA PRO A 618 -57.73 -23.47 -3.25
C PRO A 618 -56.83 -22.38 -3.85
N ASP A 619 -57.15 -21.12 -3.56
CA ASP A 619 -56.38 -19.96 -4.03
C ASP A 619 -54.91 -20.00 -3.58
N SER A 620 -54.64 -20.57 -2.40
CA SER A 620 -53.30 -20.76 -1.85
C SER A 620 -53.16 -22.09 -1.13
N PHE A 621 -51.96 -22.65 -1.18
CA PHE A 621 -51.60 -23.87 -0.49
C PHE A 621 -50.08 -23.89 -0.22
N ASP A 622 -49.66 -24.33 0.97
CA ASP A 622 -48.25 -24.32 1.36
C ASP A 622 -47.89 -25.53 2.23
N TRP A 623 -47.00 -26.41 1.74
CA TRP A 623 -46.52 -27.57 2.49
C TRP A 623 -45.73 -27.22 3.75
N ARG A 624 -45.26 -25.97 3.90
CA ARG A 624 -44.59 -25.49 5.12
C ARG A 624 -45.56 -25.44 6.30
N ASP A 625 -46.83 -25.09 6.06
CA ASP A 625 -47.88 -25.05 7.09
C ASP A 625 -48.26 -26.45 7.62
N HIS A 626 -47.87 -27.48 6.87
CA HIS A 626 -48.12 -28.88 7.21
C HIS A 626 -46.89 -29.59 7.77
N ASN A 627 -45.78 -28.89 8.05
CA ASN A 627 -44.51 -29.48 8.50
C ASN A 627 -43.98 -30.59 7.57
N ALA A 628 -44.27 -30.51 6.27
CA ALA A 628 -43.88 -31.50 5.27
C ALA A 628 -42.55 -31.18 4.57
N VAL A 629 -41.83 -30.14 5.03
CA VAL A 629 -40.64 -29.59 4.39
C VAL A 629 -39.53 -29.42 5.44
N THR A 630 -38.36 -29.99 5.19
CA THR A 630 -37.17 -29.83 6.04
C THR A 630 -36.67 -28.39 6.06
N PRO A 631 -35.77 -28.00 6.99
CA PRO A 631 -35.08 -26.71 6.93
C PRO A 631 -34.38 -26.47 5.58
N VAL A 632 -34.16 -25.20 5.24
CA VAL A 632 -33.41 -24.84 4.02
C VAL A 632 -31.95 -25.23 4.19
N LYS A 633 -31.44 -26.00 3.23
CA LYS A 633 -30.04 -26.43 3.16
C LYS A 633 -29.21 -25.47 2.29
N ASP A 634 -27.88 -25.60 2.35
CA ASP A 634 -26.94 -24.78 1.58
C ASP A 634 -25.96 -25.66 0.79
N GLN A 635 -26.03 -25.58 -0.53
CA GLN A 635 -25.14 -26.29 -1.46
C GLN A 635 -23.75 -25.66 -1.57
N GLY A 636 -23.51 -24.49 -0.95
CA GLY A 636 -22.24 -23.81 -1.05
C GLY A 636 -21.94 -23.32 -2.48
N SER A 637 -20.69 -23.51 -2.92
CA SER A 637 -20.18 -22.99 -4.20
C SER A 637 -19.96 -24.06 -5.28
N VAL A 638 -20.87 -25.04 -5.34
CA VAL A 638 -20.83 -26.16 -6.30
C VAL A 638 -22.21 -26.45 -6.89
N GLY A 639 -22.27 -26.98 -8.12
CA GLY A 639 -23.50 -27.23 -8.88
C GLY A 639 -24.28 -28.49 -8.47
N THR A 640 -24.60 -28.66 -7.18
CA THR A 640 -25.27 -29.86 -6.63
C THR A 640 -26.77 -29.69 -6.39
N CYS A 641 -27.39 -28.60 -6.86
CA CYS A 641 -28.81 -28.29 -6.64
C CYS A 641 -29.78 -29.43 -7.05
N TRP A 642 -29.43 -30.22 -8.07
CA TRP A 642 -30.18 -31.42 -8.49
C TRP A 642 -30.33 -32.43 -7.35
N ALA A 643 -29.26 -32.72 -6.62
CA ALA A 643 -29.27 -33.65 -5.50
C ALA A 643 -30.12 -33.10 -4.34
N PHE A 644 -30.04 -31.79 -4.07
CA PHE A 644 -30.91 -31.14 -3.08
C PHE A 644 -32.39 -31.24 -3.47
N SER A 645 -32.74 -30.96 -4.72
CA SER A 645 -34.11 -31.07 -5.23
C SER A 645 -34.64 -32.51 -5.12
N THR A 646 -33.82 -33.51 -5.48
CA THR A 646 -34.15 -34.94 -5.33
C THR A 646 -34.42 -35.30 -3.88
N VAL A 647 -33.45 -35.03 -3.00
CA VAL A 647 -33.52 -35.48 -1.61
C VAL A 647 -34.70 -34.82 -0.91
N GLN A 648 -34.91 -33.52 -1.10
CA GLN A 648 -36.03 -32.84 -0.47
C GLN A 648 -37.40 -33.30 -1.01
N ASN A 649 -37.49 -33.74 -2.27
CA ASN A 649 -38.69 -34.40 -2.75
C ASN A 649 -38.89 -35.75 -2.04
N VAL A 650 -37.86 -36.59 -1.92
CA VAL A 650 -37.95 -37.87 -1.20
C VAL A 650 -38.32 -37.66 0.28
N GLU A 651 -37.79 -36.63 0.93
CA GLU A 651 -38.18 -36.23 2.29
C GLU A 651 -39.69 -35.91 2.37
N GLY A 652 -40.19 -35.11 1.41
CA GLY A 652 -41.61 -34.79 1.32
C GLY A 652 -42.49 -36.01 1.04
N GLN A 653 -42.09 -36.89 0.12
CA GLN A 653 -42.79 -38.13 -0.18
C GLN A 653 -42.78 -39.09 1.03
N TRP A 654 -41.67 -39.15 1.76
CA TRP A 654 -41.56 -39.95 2.98
C TRP A 654 -42.46 -39.41 4.09
N TYR A 655 -42.54 -38.08 4.24
CA TYR A 655 -43.51 -37.46 5.14
C TYR A 655 -44.94 -37.82 4.75
N MET A 656 -45.29 -37.81 3.46
CA MET A 656 -46.64 -38.17 3.01
C MET A 656 -47.04 -39.59 3.42
N LYS A 657 -46.07 -40.53 3.39
CA LYS A 657 -46.29 -41.94 3.73
C LYS A 657 -46.18 -42.26 5.22
N SER A 658 -45.13 -41.78 5.89
CA SER A 658 -44.79 -42.14 7.27
C SER A 658 -45.26 -41.14 8.31
N LYS A 659 -45.66 -39.93 7.89
CA LYS A 659 -45.92 -38.76 8.73
C LYS A 659 -44.74 -38.32 9.60
N THR A 660 -43.54 -38.80 9.28
CA THR A 660 -42.29 -38.44 9.96
C THR A 660 -41.40 -37.70 8.97
N LEU A 661 -40.93 -36.51 9.36
CA LEU A 661 -40.01 -35.73 8.55
C LEU A 661 -38.57 -36.13 8.93
N THR A 662 -37.87 -36.77 8.00
CA THR A 662 -36.50 -37.24 8.20
C THR A 662 -35.56 -36.40 7.35
N ASN A 663 -34.46 -35.92 7.92
CA ASN A 663 -33.42 -35.19 7.20
C ASN A 663 -32.49 -36.19 6.50
N LEU A 664 -32.51 -36.21 5.16
CA LEU A 664 -31.84 -37.21 4.33
C LEU A 664 -30.53 -36.68 3.75
N SER A 665 -29.56 -37.58 3.50
CA SER A 665 -28.23 -37.22 3.02
C SER A 665 -28.26 -36.77 1.55
N VAL A 666 -27.87 -35.53 1.32
CA VAL A 666 -27.60 -35.01 -0.03
C VAL A 666 -26.27 -35.52 -0.57
N GLU A 667 -25.28 -35.68 0.31
CA GLU A 667 -23.94 -36.13 -0.08
C GLU A 667 -23.96 -37.53 -0.68
N GLN A 668 -24.77 -38.45 -0.15
CA GLN A 668 -24.94 -39.78 -0.75
C GLN A 668 -25.32 -39.67 -2.23
N VAL A 669 -26.28 -38.81 -2.57
CA VAL A 669 -26.70 -38.65 -3.97
C VAL A 669 -25.57 -38.04 -4.81
N VAL A 670 -24.87 -37.02 -4.29
CA VAL A 670 -23.75 -36.38 -5.00
C VAL A 670 -22.59 -37.36 -5.27
N ASP A 671 -22.21 -38.16 -4.29
CA ASP A 671 -21.02 -39.02 -4.35
C ASP A 671 -21.29 -40.38 -5.01
N CYS A 672 -22.52 -40.89 -4.93
CA CYS A 672 -22.83 -42.25 -5.38
C CYS A 672 -23.57 -42.31 -6.72
N ASP A 673 -24.20 -41.21 -7.15
CA ASP A 673 -24.97 -41.16 -8.38
C ASP A 673 -24.12 -40.68 -9.57
N GLY A 674 -23.40 -41.61 -10.19
CA GLY A 674 -22.52 -41.34 -11.35
C GLY A 674 -22.94 -42.00 -12.66
N MET A 675 -24.01 -42.82 -12.61
CA MET A 675 -24.65 -43.59 -13.69
C MET A 675 -23.75 -44.31 -14.70
N GLN A 676 -23.83 -45.66 -14.70
CA GLN A 676 -23.08 -46.54 -15.61
C GLN A 676 -23.95 -47.28 -16.67
N LYS A 677 -25.31 -47.17 -16.64
CA LYS A 677 -26.22 -48.08 -17.38
C LYS A 677 -27.59 -47.51 -17.82
N VAL A 678 -27.65 -46.36 -18.50
CA VAL A 678 -28.89 -45.96 -19.21
C VAL A 678 -28.57 -45.53 -20.64
N ASP A 679 -29.39 -45.98 -21.60
CA ASP A 679 -29.37 -45.63 -23.03
C ASP A 679 -29.75 -44.15 -23.29
N SER A 680 -29.31 -43.22 -22.45
CA SER A 680 -29.66 -41.81 -22.49
C SER A 680 -28.41 -40.94 -22.60
N ALA A 681 -28.47 -39.92 -23.44
CA ALA A 681 -27.43 -38.88 -23.61
C ALA A 681 -27.31 -37.93 -22.39
N GLN A 682 -27.71 -38.38 -21.20
CA GLN A 682 -27.82 -37.61 -19.96
C GLN A 682 -27.19 -38.41 -18.81
N ALA A 683 -26.50 -37.72 -17.91
CA ALA A 683 -25.83 -38.32 -16.76
C ALA A 683 -25.80 -37.34 -15.58
N ASP A 684 -25.77 -37.89 -14.37
CA ASP A 684 -25.51 -37.14 -13.14
C ASP A 684 -23.99 -37.08 -12.92
N CYS A 685 -23.49 -35.87 -12.73
CA CYS A 685 -22.08 -35.52 -12.82
C CYS A 685 -21.53 -34.97 -11.50
N GLY A 686 -22.09 -35.40 -10.37
CA GLY A 686 -21.69 -34.94 -9.03
C GLY A 686 -21.80 -33.42 -8.90
N VAL A 687 -20.66 -32.77 -8.63
CA VAL A 687 -20.54 -31.31 -8.45
C VAL A 687 -20.77 -30.50 -9.73
N TYR A 688 -20.82 -31.13 -10.91
CA TYR A 688 -20.98 -30.45 -12.21
C TYR A 688 -22.43 -30.37 -12.70
N GLY A 689 -23.38 -30.98 -11.96
CA GLY A 689 -24.81 -30.97 -12.27
C GLY A 689 -25.39 -32.36 -12.51
N GLY A 690 -26.72 -32.43 -12.60
CA GLY A 690 -27.48 -33.66 -12.76
C GLY A 690 -28.98 -33.39 -12.87
N TRP A 691 -29.79 -34.43 -12.81
CA TRP A 691 -31.23 -34.37 -12.99
C TRP A 691 -31.97 -35.15 -11.90
N PRO A 692 -33.00 -34.56 -11.26
CA PRO A 692 -33.69 -35.26 -10.17
C PRO A 692 -34.30 -36.63 -10.52
N PHE A 693 -34.77 -36.82 -11.75
CA PHE A 693 -35.34 -38.09 -12.19
C PHE A 693 -34.32 -39.22 -12.35
N LEU A 694 -33.07 -38.88 -12.68
CA LEU A 694 -31.96 -39.83 -12.73
C LEU A 694 -31.58 -40.24 -11.30
N SER A 695 -31.59 -39.30 -10.38
CA SER A 695 -31.35 -39.58 -8.97
C SER A 695 -32.43 -40.45 -8.31
N PHE A 696 -33.70 -40.27 -8.67
CA PHE A 696 -34.74 -41.21 -8.23
C PHE A 696 -34.50 -42.62 -8.78
N GLN A 697 -33.99 -42.72 -10.02
CA GLN A 697 -33.62 -44.00 -10.63
C GLN A 697 -32.43 -44.65 -9.91
N TYR A 698 -31.42 -43.87 -9.52
CA TYR A 698 -30.31 -44.31 -8.68
C TYR A 698 -30.82 -44.82 -7.31
N LEU A 699 -31.63 -44.05 -6.60
CA LEU A 699 -32.16 -44.43 -5.29
C LEU A 699 -33.00 -45.72 -5.36
N LYS A 700 -33.74 -45.91 -6.45
CA LYS A 700 -34.45 -47.15 -6.74
C LYS A 700 -33.49 -48.34 -6.89
N GLN A 701 -32.36 -48.16 -7.57
CA GLN A 701 -31.38 -49.22 -7.79
C GLN A 701 -30.58 -49.54 -6.53
N GLN A 702 -30.22 -48.54 -5.74
CA GLN A 702 -29.51 -48.74 -4.47
C GLN A 702 -30.38 -49.36 -3.38
N GLY A 703 -31.68 -49.10 -3.42
CA GLY A 703 -32.64 -49.70 -2.49
C GLY A 703 -32.76 -48.97 -1.13
N GLY A 704 -32.20 -47.77 -1.00
CA GLY A 704 -32.34 -46.92 0.18
C GLY A 704 -31.50 -45.64 0.15
N ILE A 705 -31.68 -44.82 1.18
CA ILE A 705 -30.95 -43.57 1.44
C ILE A 705 -30.67 -43.44 2.93
N VAL A 706 -29.52 -42.89 3.30
CA VAL A 706 -29.12 -42.64 4.69
C VAL A 706 -29.56 -41.25 5.17
N SER A 707 -29.56 -41.02 6.48
CA SER A 707 -29.81 -39.71 7.06
C SER A 707 -28.63 -38.76 6.89
N GLU A 708 -28.91 -37.45 6.90
CA GLU A 708 -27.89 -36.39 6.84
C GLU A 708 -26.84 -36.54 7.96
N ASP A 709 -27.24 -36.97 9.16
CA ASP A 709 -26.32 -37.11 10.30
C ASP A 709 -25.26 -38.21 10.11
N LEU A 710 -25.59 -39.25 9.33
CA LEU A 710 -24.69 -40.39 9.07
C LEU A 710 -23.78 -40.12 7.87
N TYR A 711 -24.27 -39.36 6.90
CA TYR A 711 -23.53 -38.98 5.71
C TYR A 711 -23.74 -37.49 5.42
N PRO A 712 -23.02 -36.61 6.15
CA PRO A 712 -23.24 -35.16 6.11
C PRO A 712 -22.73 -34.54 4.81
N TYR A 713 -23.41 -33.48 4.37
CA TYR A 713 -23.05 -32.70 3.19
C TYR A 713 -21.66 -32.07 3.31
N CYS A 714 -20.84 -32.29 2.29
CA CYS A 714 -19.41 -32.06 2.28
C CYS A 714 -18.96 -31.32 1.02
N ALA A 715 -19.50 -31.70 -0.15
CA ALA A 715 -19.09 -31.20 -1.47
C ALA A 715 -19.10 -29.66 -1.61
N GLY A 716 -19.99 -28.97 -0.89
CA GLY A 716 -20.10 -27.51 -0.89
C GLY A 716 -19.61 -26.81 0.38
N ALA A 717 -19.09 -27.54 1.37
CA ALA A 717 -18.76 -27.01 2.67
C ALA A 717 -17.35 -26.38 2.73
N LYS A 718 -17.12 -25.39 3.62
CA LYS A 718 -15.81 -24.74 3.85
C LYS A 718 -14.76 -25.64 4.55
N LYS A 719 -15.10 -26.89 4.89
CA LYS A 719 -14.21 -27.84 5.61
C LYS A 719 -13.31 -28.59 4.61
N PRO A 720 -12.16 -29.17 5.03
CA PRO A 720 -11.30 -29.95 4.15
C PRO A 720 -11.99 -31.25 3.73
N CYS A 721 -12.71 -31.19 2.62
CA CYS A 721 -13.40 -32.31 2.00
C CYS A 721 -13.18 -32.24 0.50
N GLU A 722 -12.73 -33.34 -0.09
CA GLU A 722 -12.45 -33.44 -1.52
C GLU A 722 -13.25 -34.63 -2.06
N PRO A 723 -14.49 -34.41 -2.52
CA PRO A 723 -15.38 -35.48 -2.97
C PRO A 723 -14.79 -36.19 -4.20
N CYS A 724 -14.99 -37.49 -4.28
CA CYS A 724 -14.55 -38.28 -5.43
C CYS A 724 -15.59 -38.25 -6.56
N ASN A 725 -15.14 -38.51 -7.79
CA ASN A 725 -16.10 -38.71 -8.88
C ASN A 725 -16.98 -39.93 -8.57
N ALA A 726 -18.27 -39.79 -8.81
CA ALA A 726 -19.22 -40.86 -8.54
C ALA A 726 -18.94 -42.12 -9.38
N PRO A 727 -19.30 -43.32 -8.88
CA PRO A 727 -19.11 -44.57 -9.61
C PRO A 727 -19.78 -44.53 -10.99
N GLY A 728 -19.01 -44.82 -12.04
CA GLY A 728 -19.50 -44.79 -13.42
C GLY A 728 -19.37 -43.47 -14.16
N TYR A 729 -18.68 -42.46 -13.58
CA TYR A 729 -18.49 -41.13 -14.17
C TYR A 729 -18.17 -41.12 -15.67
N ASN A 730 -19.05 -40.48 -16.46
CA ASN A 730 -18.91 -40.36 -17.90
C ASN A 730 -18.16 -39.09 -18.31
N LYS A 731 -16.87 -39.21 -18.64
CA LYS A 731 -16.02 -38.08 -19.04
C LYS A 731 -16.52 -37.32 -20.28
N THR A 732 -17.23 -37.99 -21.19
CA THR A 732 -17.73 -37.38 -22.43
C THR A 732 -18.91 -36.46 -22.16
N LEU A 733 -19.81 -36.85 -21.24
CA LEU A 733 -20.99 -36.06 -20.87
C LEU A 733 -20.68 -35.04 -19.75
N CYS A 734 -19.94 -35.47 -18.74
CA CYS A 734 -19.65 -34.67 -17.54
C CYS A 734 -18.40 -33.79 -17.70
N GLY A 735 -17.56 -34.03 -18.70
CA GLY A 735 -16.31 -33.31 -18.89
C GLY A 735 -15.18 -33.84 -18.00
N PRO A 736 -14.14 -33.04 -17.71
CA PRO A 736 -12.97 -33.52 -16.99
C PRO A 736 -13.33 -34.00 -15.58
N PRO A 737 -12.80 -35.16 -15.13
CA PRO A 737 -13.05 -35.66 -13.78
C PRO A 737 -12.37 -34.76 -12.74
N ILE A 738 -12.85 -34.82 -11.49
CA ILE A 738 -12.16 -34.25 -10.33
C ILE A 738 -10.73 -34.85 -10.27
N PRO A 739 -9.67 -34.02 -10.26
CA PRO A 739 -8.29 -34.50 -10.43
C PRO A 739 -7.71 -35.15 -9.17
N PHE A 740 -8.16 -34.73 -7.98
CA PHE A 740 -7.73 -35.25 -6.70
C PHE A 740 -8.93 -35.37 -5.77
N CYS A 741 -9.02 -36.47 -5.03
CA CYS A 741 -10.04 -36.67 -4.01
C CYS A 741 -9.48 -37.53 -2.87
N TYR A 742 -10.15 -37.54 -1.72
CA TYR A 742 -9.80 -38.44 -0.63
C TYR A 742 -10.65 -39.70 -0.71
N MET A 743 -10.03 -40.89 -0.77
CA MET A 743 -10.78 -42.16 -0.84
C MET A 743 -11.73 -42.38 0.35
N LYS A 744 -11.38 -41.88 1.54
CA LYS A 744 -12.26 -41.86 2.72
C LYS A 744 -13.54 -41.05 2.53
N ASP A 745 -13.54 -40.15 1.56
CA ASP A 745 -14.67 -39.29 1.19
C ASP A 745 -15.39 -39.83 -0.05
N SER A 746 -15.01 -41.01 -0.57
CA SER A 746 -15.74 -41.64 -1.67
C SER A 746 -17.01 -42.35 -1.20
N CYS A 747 -17.98 -42.49 -2.12
CA CYS A 747 -19.18 -43.29 -1.90
C CYS A 747 -18.87 -44.71 -1.41
N GLU A 748 -17.92 -45.41 -2.04
CA GLU A 748 -17.57 -46.80 -1.71
C GLU A 748 -17.06 -46.94 -0.27
N SER A 749 -16.41 -45.91 0.27
CA SER A 749 -15.89 -45.94 1.64
C SER A 749 -16.93 -45.53 2.70
N LYS A 750 -17.92 -44.70 2.34
CA LYS A 750 -18.87 -44.12 3.29
C LYS A 750 -20.23 -44.81 3.30
N LEU A 751 -20.66 -45.36 2.17
CA LEU A 751 -22.00 -45.92 2.03
C LEU A 751 -22.06 -47.33 2.59
N ASN A 752 -22.94 -47.53 3.57
CA ASN A 752 -23.24 -48.84 4.13
C ASN A 752 -24.75 -49.12 4.06
N PRO A 753 -25.20 -50.15 3.31
CA PRO A 753 -26.62 -50.46 3.17
C PRO A 753 -27.37 -50.79 4.47
N SER A 754 -26.67 -51.16 5.55
CA SER A 754 -27.32 -51.35 6.86
C SER A 754 -27.85 -50.06 7.49
N ASP A 755 -27.32 -48.92 7.03
CA ASP A 755 -27.56 -47.61 7.62
C ASP A 755 -28.69 -46.85 6.89
N PHE A 756 -29.32 -47.49 5.90
CA PHE A 756 -30.48 -46.94 5.19
C PHE A 756 -31.66 -46.73 6.13
N VAL A 757 -32.39 -45.62 5.90
CA VAL A 757 -33.59 -45.30 6.67
C VAL A 757 -34.60 -46.44 6.55
N PRO A 758 -34.99 -47.10 7.66
CA PRO A 758 -35.85 -48.27 7.61
C PRO A 758 -37.21 -47.97 6.95
N GLY A 759 -37.58 -48.80 5.97
CA GLY A 759 -38.86 -48.69 5.26
C GLY A 759 -38.90 -47.61 4.16
N LEU A 760 -37.90 -46.73 4.06
CA LEU A 760 -37.84 -45.74 2.98
C LEU A 760 -37.19 -46.37 1.74
N LYS A 761 -38.01 -46.64 0.72
CA LYS A 761 -37.56 -47.18 -0.57
C LYS A 761 -38.25 -46.50 -1.74
N VAL A 762 -37.46 -45.97 -2.67
CA VAL A 762 -37.97 -45.46 -3.95
C VAL A 762 -38.21 -46.65 -4.89
N VAL A 763 -39.44 -46.81 -5.40
CA VAL A 763 -39.80 -47.93 -6.29
C VAL A 763 -40.04 -47.50 -7.74
N ASP A 764 -40.42 -46.25 -7.96
CA ASP A 764 -40.53 -45.63 -9.27
C ASP A 764 -40.42 -44.11 -9.13
N TRP A 765 -40.51 -43.40 -10.25
CA TRP A 765 -40.65 -41.96 -10.30
C TRP A 765 -41.60 -41.58 -11.44
N LYS A 766 -42.25 -40.42 -11.33
CA LYS A 766 -43.18 -39.90 -12.34
C LYS A 766 -42.81 -38.48 -12.74
N ALA A 767 -43.02 -38.18 -14.02
CA ALA A 767 -43.05 -36.82 -14.54
C ALA A 767 -44.48 -36.26 -14.44
N ILE A 768 -44.61 -34.95 -14.32
CA ILE A 768 -45.90 -34.25 -14.34
C ILE A 768 -45.98 -33.45 -15.65
N SER A 769 -47.19 -33.27 -16.17
CA SER A 769 -47.39 -32.52 -17.41
C SER A 769 -47.05 -31.04 -17.22
N GLU A 770 -46.76 -30.36 -18.33
CA GLU A 770 -46.44 -28.91 -18.32
C GLU A 770 -47.63 -28.02 -17.95
N ASN A 771 -48.83 -28.59 -17.83
CA ASN A 771 -50.03 -27.88 -17.42
C ASN A 771 -49.92 -27.52 -15.93
N GLU A 772 -49.78 -26.23 -15.64
CA GLU A 772 -49.60 -25.72 -14.28
C GLU A 772 -50.77 -26.02 -13.34
N THR A 773 -51.98 -26.24 -13.84
CA THR A 773 -53.10 -26.74 -13.03
C THR A 773 -52.87 -28.18 -12.62
N ALA A 774 -52.39 -29.04 -13.52
CA ALA A 774 -52.04 -30.42 -13.19
C ALA A 774 -50.84 -30.48 -12.22
N ILE A 775 -49.89 -29.56 -12.34
CA ILE A 775 -48.78 -29.40 -11.38
C ILE A 775 -49.31 -29.02 -10.00
N ALA A 776 -50.22 -28.04 -9.90
CA ALA A 776 -50.82 -27.65 -8.62
C ALA A 776 -51.59 -28.82 -7.98
N THR A 777 -52.38 -29.55 -8.77
CA THR A 777 -53.11 -30.74 -8.32
C THR A 777 -52.15 -31.82 -7.82
N ALA A 778 -51.11 -32.13 -8.58
CA ALA A 778 -50.11 -33.13 -8.18
C ALA A 778 -49.36 -32.69 -6.91
N LEU A 779 -48.98 -31.42 -6.80
CA LEU A 779 -48.32 -30.85 -5.63
C LEU A 779 -49.17 -31.01 -4.37
N MET A 780 -50.48 -30.73 -4.46
CA MET A 780 -51.41 -30.86 -3.33
C MET A 780 -51.66 -32.31 -2.92
N THR A 781 -51.77 -33.21 -3.89
CA THR A 781 -52.22 -34.59 -3.66
C THR A 781 -51.07 -35.54 -3.35
N THR A 782 -49.89 -35.28 -3.89
CA THR A 782 -48.73 -36.19 -3.79
C THR A 782 -47.61 -35.65 -2.91
N GLY A 783 -47.57 -34.35 -2.61
CA GLY A 783 -46.51 -33.73 -1.83
C GLY A 783 -45.60 -32.80 -2.66
N PRO A 784 -44.55 -32.23 -2.04
CA PRO A 784 -43.59 -31.35 -2.72
C PRO A 784 -42.99 -31.98 -3.98
N LEU A 785 -42.75 -31.18 -5.02
CA LEU A 785 -42.31 -31.65 -6.35
C LEU A 785 -40.92 -31.12 -6.72
N SER A 786 -40.06 -31.95 -7.29
CA SER A 786 -38.79 -31.51 -7.86
C SER A 786 -39.02 -30.80 -9.20
N VAL A 787 -38.51 -29.59 -9.35
CA VAL A 787 -38.61 -28.80 -10.59
C VAL A 787 -37.25 -28.26 -11.01
N ALA A 788 -37.08 -27.97 -12.30
CA ALA A 788 -35.92 -27.28 -12.82
C ALA A 788 -36.33 -26.03 -13.59
N LEU A 789 -35.47 -25.00 -13.54
CA LEU A 789 -35.68 -23.69 -14.16
C LEU A 789 -34.35 -23.08 -14.59
N ASN A 790 -34.42 -22.01 -15.37
CA ASN A 790 -33.29 -21.14 -15.65
C ASN A 790 -33.16 -20.07 -14.55
N ALA A 791 -32.04 -20.03 -13.85
CA ALA A 791 -31.82 -19.17 -12.68
C ALA A 791 -31.18 -17.81 -13.01
N GLU A 792 -31.27 -17.37 -14.27
CA GLU A 792 -30.82 -16.04 -14.67
C GLU A 792 -31.52 -14.97 -13.82
N MET A 793 -30.77 -13.97 -13.36
CA MET A 793 -31.22 -12.92 -12.42
C MET A 793 -31.67 -13.36 -11.03
N LEU A 794 -31.58 -14.65 -10.64
CA LEU A 794 -31.89 -15.07 -9.27
C LEU A 794 -30.75 -14.78 -8.27
N GLN A 795 -29.52 -14.51 -8.72
CA GLN A 795 -28.35 -14.35 -7.84
C GLN A 795 -28.64 -13.43 -6.63
N PHE A 796 -29.29 -12.29 -6.85
CA PHE A 796 -29.56 -11.26 -5.83
C PHE A 796 -31.02 -11.15 -5.40
N TYR A 797 -31.89 -12.09 -5.76
CA TYR A 797 -33.30 -12.04 -5.35
C TYR A 797 -33.42 -11.96 -3.82
N HIS A 798 -34.26 -11.04 -3.33
CA HIS A 798 -34.54 -10.88 -1.91
C HIS A 798 -36.00 -11.19 -1.56
N LYS A 799 -36.97 -10.56 -2.23
CA LYS A 799 -38.41 -10.80 -1.99
C LYS A 799 -39.30 -10.35 -3.14
N GLY A 800 -40.55 -10.78 -3.14
CA GLY A 800 -41.58 -10.42 -4.13
C GLY A 800 -41.81 -11.52 -5.17
N ILE A 801 -42.63 -11.26 -6.18
CA ILE A 801 -42.96 -12.25 -7.21
C ILE A 801 -41.97 -12.14 -8.36
N PHE A 802 -41.06 -13.11 -8.43
CA PHE A 802 -40.05 -13.21 -9.47
C PHE A 802 -40.70 -13.39 -10.84
N ASN A 803 -40.45 -12.42 -11.72
CA ASN A 803 -40.96 -12.40 -13.09
C ASN A 803 -39.99 -11.62 -14.00
N PRO A 804 -38.80 -12.19 -14.29
CA PRO A 804 -37.78 -11.54 -15.08
C PRO A 804 -38.22 -11.34 -16.54
N ILE A 805 -37.80 -10.22 -17.16
CA ILE A 805 -38.00 -10.02 -18.61
C ILE A 805 -37.16 -11.01 -19.43
N PHE A 806 -35.98 -11.37 -18.92
CA PHE A 806 -35.03 -12.26 -19.58
C PHE A 806 -34.78 -13.50 -18.74
N CYS A 807 -35.21 -14.65 -19.27
CA CYS A 807 -34.97 -15.97 -18.70
C CYS A 807 -35.28 -17.01 -19.79
N ASN A 808 -34.35 -17.91 -20.12
CA ASN A 808 -34.55 -18.83 -21.23
C ASN A 808 -35.22 -20.13 -20.74
N PRO A 809 -36.50 -20.40 -21.05
CA PRO A 809 -37.21 -21.59 -20.57
C PRO A 809 -36.69 -22.91 -21.17
N LYS A 810 -35.82 -22.85 -22.18
CA LYS A 810 -35.22 -24.02 -22.83
C LYS A 810 -33.85 -24.39 -22.29
N ASN A 811 -33.22 -23.54 -21.46
CA ASN A 811 -31.88 -23.75 -20.94
C ASN A 811 -31.93 -23.81 -19.41
N LEU A 812 -32.36 -24.96 -18.87
CA LEU A 812 -32.48 -25.14 -17.43
C LEU A 812 -31.09 -25.32 -16.83
N ASP A 813 -30.77 -24.57 -15.78
CA ASP A 813 -29.47 -24.60 -15.10
C ASP A 813 -29.58 -24.69 -13.58
N HIS A 814 -30.80 -24.75 -13.03
CA HIS A 814 -31.03 -24.85 -11.59
C HIS A 814 -32.20 -25.78 -11.26
N ALA A 815 -32.01 -26.65 -10.27
CA ALA A 815 -33.02 -27.57 -9.77
C ALA A 815 -33.41 -27.20 -8.34
N VAL A 816 -34.71 -27.15 -8.07
CA VAL A 816 -35.30 -26.64 -6.82
C VAL A 816 -36.52 -27.46 -6.45
N LEU A 817 -37.14 -27.18 -5.30
CA LEU A 817 -38.33 -27.88 -4.84
C LEU A 817 -39.54 -26.95 -4.80
N LEU A 818 -40.60 -27.34 -5.49
CA LEU A 818 -41.89 -26.66 -5.45
C LEU A 818 -42.66 -27.13 -4.21
N VAL A 819 -43.08 -26.20 -3.35
CA VAL A 819 -43.70 -26.52 -2.04
C VAL A 819 -45.09 -25.92 -1.86
N GLY A 820 -45.51 -24.99 -2.71
CA GLY A 820 -46.83 -24.37 -2.58
C GLY A 820 -47.13 -23.38 -3.69
N TRP A 821 -48.28 -22.72 -3.60
CA TRP A 821 -48.70 -21.61 -4.44
C TRP A 821 -49.56 -20.62 -3.67
N GLY A 822 -49.76 -19.45 -4.25
CA GLY A 822 -50.71 -18.47 -3.74
C GLY A 822 -51.06 -17.43 -4.79
N ILE A 823 -51.77 -16.39 -4.34
CA ILE A 823 -52.15 -15.24 -5.14
C ILE A 823 -51.87 -13.99 -4.30
N GLU A 824 -51.10 -13.05 -4.82
CA GLU A 824 -50.91 -11.72 -4.23
C GLU A 824 -51.52 -10.68 -5.16
N GLY A 825 -52.60 -10.03 -4.71
CA GLY A 825 -53.41 -9.16 -5.56
C GLY A 825 -53.99 -9.94 -6.75
N SER A 826 -53.56 -9.61 -7.97
CA SER A 826 -53.95 -10.32 -9.20
C SER A 826 -52.87 -11.26 -9.75
N LYS A 827 -51.77 -11.48 -9.01
CA LYS A 827 -50.60 -12.22 -9.48
C LYS A 827 -50.53 -13.59 -8.78
N PRO A 828 -50.86 -14.69 -9.48
CA PRO A 828 -50.63 -16.03 -8.95
C PRO A 828 -49.12 -16.34 -8.93
N TYR A 829 -48.65 -17.01 -7.90
CA TYR A 829 -47.24 -17.38 -7.75
C TYR A 829 -47.07 -18.82 -7.26
N TRP A 830 -45.90 -19.38 -7.54
CA TRP A 830 -45.36 -20.59 -6.94
C TRP A 830 -44.48 -20.24 -5.74
N ILE A 831 -44.48 -21.09 -4.71
CA ILE A 831 -43.55 -21.03 -3.58
C ILE A 831 -42.49 -22.10 -3.80
N VAL A 832 -41.24 -21.66 -3.89
CA VAL A 832 -40.12 -22.52 -4.30
C VAL A 832 -39.04 -22.48 -3.23
N LYS A 833 -38.63 -23.65 -2.77
CA LYS A 833 -37.51 -23.83 -1.84
C LYS A 833 -36.21 -23.91 -2.61
N ASN A 834 -35.26 -23.05 -2.27
CA ASN A 834 -33.92 -23.03 -2.85
C ASN A 834 -32.92 -23.80 -1.97
N SER A 835 -31.69 -23.96 -2.48
CA SER A 835 -30.57 -24.65 -1.82
C SER A 835 -29.38 -23.73 -1.58
N TRP A 836 -29.59 -22.42 -1.43
CA TRP A 836 -28.52 -21.43 -1.19
C TRP A 836 -28.48 -20.92 0.25
N GLY A 837 -29.03 -21.69 1.19
CA GLY A 837 -29.11 -21.34 2.61
C GLY A 837 -30.22 -20.35 2.94
N ALA A 838 -30.60 -20.31 4.21
CA ALA A 838 -31.73 -19.52 4.70
C ALA A 838 -31.51 -17.99 4.65
N ALA A 839 -30.28 -17.52 4.50
CA ALA A 839 -29.96 -16.09 4.39
C ALA A 839 -30.23 -15.50 3.00
N TRP A 840 -30.47 -16.35 1.99
CA TRP A 840 -30.79 -15.91 0.62
C TRP A 840 -32.31 -15.84 0.42
N GLY A 841 -32.79 -14.85 -0.34
CA GLY A 841 -34.22 -14.72 -0.67
C GLY A 841 -35.14 -14.58 0.56
N GLU A 842 -36.35 -15.12 0.45
CA GLU A 842 -37.38 -15.10 1.49
C GLU A 842 -37.14 -16.28 2.46
N HIS A 843 -36.11 -16.15 3.32
CA HIS A 843 -35.66 -17.21 4.23
C HIS A 843 -35.26 -18.53 3.53
N GLY A 844 -34.60 -18.41 2.38
CA GLY A 844 -34.19 -19.54 1.53
C GLY A 844 -35.24 -19.97 0.51
N TYR A 845 -36.36 -19.27 0.44
CA TYR A 845 -37.41 -19.49 -0.54
C TYR A 845 -37.46 -18.31 -1.53
N PHE A 846 -38.13 -18.53 -2.64
CA PHE A 846 -38.53 -17.44 -3.53
C PHE A 846 -39.90 -17.74 -4.12
N ARG A 847 -40.57 -16.68 -4.52
CA ARG A 847 -41.86 -16.76 -5.22
C ARG A 847 -41.67 -16.41 -6.68
N ILE A 848 -42.25 -17.19 -7.59
CA ILE A 848 -42.14 -16.99 -9.04
C ILE A 848 -43.53 -16.99 -9.68
N LEU A 849 -43.73 -16.15 -10.68
CA LEU A 849 -45.03 -16.00 -11.34
C LEU A 849 -45.54 -17.34 -11.90
N ARG A 850 -46.77 -17.69 -11.55
CA ARG A 850 -47.49 -18.89 -11.96
C ARG A 850 -48.42 -18.59 -13.15
N GLY A 851 -48.66 -19.58 -14.00
CA GLY A 851 -49.56 -19.57 -15.14
C GLY A 851 -48.92 -19.23 -16.49
N LYS A 852 -47.60 -19.05 -16.55
CA LYS A 852 -46.88 -18.64 -17.78
C LYS A 852 -45.65 -19.48 -18.11
N GLY A 853 -45.32 -20.49 -17.32
CA GLY A 853 -44.10 -21.29 -17.48
C GLY A 853 -42.82 -20.45 -17.36
N VAL A 854 -42.84 -19.43 -16.48
CA VAL A 854 -41.71 -18.49 -16.33
C VAL A 854 -40.43 -19.26 -16.04
N CYS A 855 -39.35 -18.92 -16.75
CA CYS A 855 -38.05 -19.59 -16.64
C CYS A 855 -38.07 -21.11 -16.92
N GLY A 856 -39.14 -21.65 -17.52
CA GLY A 856 -39.27 -23.07 -17.81
C GLY A 856 -39.60 -23.93 -16.59
N ILE A 857 -40.04 -23.33 -15.46
CA ILE A 857 -40.31 -24.05 -14.20
C ILE A 857 -41.32 -25.21 -14.35
N ASN A 858 -42.20 -25.15 -15.35
CA ASN A 858 -43.20 -26.18 -15.64
C ASN A 858 -42.72 -27.27 -16.61
N THR A 859 -41.52 -27.15 -17.19
CA THR A 859 -41.05 -28.04 -18.27
C THR A 859 -40.40 -29.34 -17.77
N GLN A 860 -39.86 -29.33 -16.55
CA GLN A 860 -39.25 -30.51 -15.94
C GLN A 860 -39.70 -30.62 -14.49
N VAL A 861 -40.88 -31.22 -14.29
CA VAL A 861 -41.51 -31.43 -12.99
C VAL A 861 -41.60 -32.93 -12.72
N THR A 862 -41.01 -33.38 -11.61
CA THR A 862 -40.89 -34.82 -11.29
C THR A 862 -41.06 -35.10 -9.81
N THR A 863 -41.44 -36.33 -9.49
CA THR A 863 -41.57 -36.80 -8.10
C THR A 863 -41.21 -38.28 -7.96
N ALA A 864 -40.65 -38.64 -6.81
CA ALA A 864 -40.42 -40.02 -6.41
C ALA A 864 -41.73 -40.73 -6.04
N VAL A 865 -41.76 -42.05 -6.24
CA VAL A 865 -42.82 -42.94 -5.76
C VAL A 865 -42.21 -43.90 -4.76
N LEU A 866 -42.72 -43.90 -3.52
CA LEU A 866 -42.23 -44.75 -2.44
C LEU A 866 -43.01 -46.06 -2.32
N GLY A 867 -42.29 -47.17 -2.13
CA GLY A 867 -42.79 -48.55 -2.06
C GLY A 867 -43.26 -48.96 -0.69
#